data_AF-A0A4S2GZS8-F1
#
_entry.id   AF-A0A4S2GZS8-F1
#
_cell.length_a   1.000
_cell.length_b   1.000
_cell.length_c   1.000
_cell.angle_alpha   90.00
_cell.angle_beta   90.00
_cell.angle_gamma   90.00
#
_symmetry.space_group_name_H-M   'P 1'
#
loop_
_entity.id
_entity.type
_entity.pdbx_description
1 polymer ?
#
loop_
_entity_poly.entity_id
_entity_poly.type
_entity_poly.pdbx_seq_one_letter_code
_entity_poly.pdbx_strand_id
1 'polypeptide(L)'
;MAATAAGEDAGRGNRDERSSDEVPLGDSGQQTEESEQQNIRKAELDREIEQELNEINSMGSSETQKGSYEQASFLIAANGDMELPKEYSYQKPEQALTVPHEYITQMLMRGSGYEHGKRRIYAMFQDISDPGERVKAIRKEYGQGGAGWPLEGDGLHGYDSFSAKGLRFQWREGGMEKEGYVNWKAIERELGALIMTGEYYTPPKAFDPDKVSAAAWQKPMDAFFQNSFWNPVPNMLIYEVFKKELPMSDKSQFIERMLYRNVYGSGIQNNFENDYGRCNIEQTDEGIFIEYYDGEGTKWKTELDWWDCAAYVDSMIADGAYQTKAPYSEIGRILEERPYVSWVKNFWEDTERYLSEDAGQHQQNRLDTLQTVFELTGIQEQMEISWDDAYDEVIASDGETVWHGRQLYDYLFREVLVFDSPRRDNRIPYDVMGQLEHDRFSSHNPDKAVFIHRKTSDMAEPAAEVSEKQEENLWLEPLKGYFNEEIQYISVKTLIYDIFTTNLSMESKAGFLANVYGEQREGFFMSEYTDNSYGKCKISRDKEGIDISYPRADGTKGEKRVDYRYCADLILHMIEENDYLTEGIFERFKEAPGAFAAMPWFMEIYHEYKERMRRSRTSRRSLLTGRRKKGRKDRNRGSRELRKNYREHGRQRKTDMRRYRGHGSQQKAGRKKQQKYGRDRKIRRKRQSMWRGKSLILTGAWQSPLRAVFSRRLCGRWRQWTRTCVMRLKFI
;
A
#
# COMPACT_ATOMS: atom_id res chain seq x y z
N MET A 1 27.92 -20.56 59.32
CA MET A 1 28.35 -21.97 59.41
C MET A 1 28.47 -22.54 58.01
N ALA A 2 29.36 -23.53 57.86
CA ALA A 2 30.16 -23.82 56.67
C ALA A 2 29.47 -24.58 55.52
N ALA A 3 30.15 -24.52 54.37
CA ALA A 3 29.93 -25.22 53.10
C ALA A 3 30.21 -26.73 53.16
N THR A 4 29.75 -27.50 52.15
CA THR A 4 30.60 -28.24 51.17
C THR A 4 29.76 -29.10 50.20
N ALA A 5 30.26 -29.23 48.97
CA ALA A 5 29.82 -30.13 47.90
C ALA A 5 30.65 -31.43 47.89
N ALA A 6 30.13 -32.49 47.26
CA ALA A 6 30.93 -33.54 46.60
C ALA A 6 30.05 -34.39 45.67
N GLY A 7 30.51 -34.62 44.44
CA GLY A 7 30.01 -35.65 43.53
C GLY A 7 30.95 -36.86 43.51
N GLU A 8 30.45 -38.01 43.07
CA GLU A 8 31.25 -39.19 42.76
C GLU A 8 30.90 -39.71 41.36
N ASP A 9 31.96 -39.89 40.57
CA ASP A 9 32.04 -40.54 39.27
C ASP A 9 32.81 -41.86 39.47
N ALA A 10 32.33 -42.94 38.87
CA ALA A 10 33.08 -44.17 38.69
C ALA A 10 32.59 -44.91 37.44
N GLY A 11 33.31 -44.73 36.34
CA GLY A 11 33.17 -45.51 35.13
C GLY A 11 33.81 -46.90 35.21
N ARG A 12 33.27 -47.84 34.43
CA ARG A 12 33.95 -49.05 33.94
C ARG A 12 33.35 -49.43 32.59
N GLY A 13 34.15 -49.42 31.53
CA GLY A 13 33.74 -49.73 30.15
C GLY A 13 34.35 -51.02 29.58
N ASN A 14 33.83 -51.47 28.42
CA ASN A 14 34.56 -51.93 27.22
C ASN A 14 33.55 -52.37 26.13
N ARG A 15 33.64 -51.84 24.88
CA ARG A 15 34.18 -52.46 23.63
C ARG A 15 33.40 -53.69 23.11
N ASP A 16 33.18 -53.93 21.82
CA ASP A 16 33.39 -53.25 20.52
C ASP A 16 32.68 -54.16 19.47
N GLU A 17 32.50 -53.63 18.25
CA GLU A 17 32.50 -54.30 16.93
C GLU A 17 31.25 -54.26 16.02
N ARG A 18 31.59 -53.94 14.76
CA ARG A 18 30.84 -53.60 13.53
C ARG A 18 30.25 -54.83 12.81
N SER A 19 29.17 -54.64 12.03
CA SER A 19 29.19 -54.50 10.55
C SER A 19 27.84 -54.84 9.90
N SER A 20 27.38 -53.97 8.97
CA SER A 20 26.59 -54.26 7.73
C SER A 20 25.18 -54.89 7.88
N ASP A 21 24.08 -54.46 7.24
CA ASP A 21 23.83 -53.73 5.98
C ASP A 21 22.38 -53.16 5.93
N GLU A 22 22.17 -52.25 4.97
CA GLU A 22 20.90 -51.89 4.28
C GLU A 22 19.87 -50.92 4.90
N VAL A 23 19.57 -49.87 4.12
CA VAL A 23 18.47 -48.90 4.26
C VAL A 23 17.19 -49.50 3.66
N PRO A 24 16.01 -49.18 4.22
CA PRO A 24 14.97 -48.65 3.35
C PRO A 24 14.35 -47.35 3.88
N LEU A 25 14.18 -46.42 2.95
CA LEU A 25 13.37 -45.22 3.03
C LEU A 25 11.91 -45.55 3.36
N GLY A 26 11.31 -44.80 4.27
CA GLY A 26 9.88 -44.85 4.62
C GLY A 26 9.42 -43.50 5.15
N ASP A 27 9.40 -42.49 4.26
CA ASP A 27 8.85 -41.17 4.48
C ASP A 27 7.35 -41.19 4.12
N SER A 28 6.49 -41.50 5.09
CA SER A 28 5.03 -41.34 4.97
C SER A 28 4.25 -41.34 6.29
N GLY A 29 4.91 -41.32 7.45
CA GLY A 29 4.24 -41.42 8.77
C GLY A 29 3.96 -40.08 9.46
N GLN A 30 4.79 -39.06 9.25
CA GLN A 30 4.68 -37.80 10.00
C GLN A 30 3.57 -36.86 9.51
N GLN A 31 3.16 -36.95 8.23
CA GLN A 31 2.03 -36.16 7.71
C GLN A 31 0.67 -36.66 8.20
N THR A 32 0.57 -37.96 8.55
CA THR A 32 -0.69 -38.56 9.01
C THR A 32 -0.99 -38.15 10.45
N GLU A 33 0.04 -38.16 11.31
CA GLU A 33 -0.09 -37.81 12.74
C GLU A 33 -0.46 -36.33 12.97
N GLU A 34 0.08 -35.38 12.18
CA GLU A 34 -0.31 -33.96 12.27
C GLU A 34 -1.75 -33.72 11.76
N SER A 35 -2.17 -34.42 10.71
CA SER A 35 -3.55 -34.33 10.18
C SER A 35 -4.56 -34.94 11.15
N GLU A 36 -4.19 -36.02 11.84
CA GLU A 36 -5.03 -36.66 12.85
C GLU A 36 -5.13 -35.80 14.11
N GLN A 37 -4.03 -35.18 14.57
CA GLN A 37 -4.07 -34.22 15.68
C GLN A 37 -4.91 -32.97 15.37
N GLN A 38 -4.87 -32.47 14.13
CA GLN A 38 -5.75 -31.37 13.69
C GLN A 38 -7.22 -31.78 13.64
N ASN A 39 -7.51 -33.00 13.18
CA ASN A 39 -8.88 -33.53 13.16
C ASN A 39 -9.42 -33.80 14.58
N ILE A 40 -8.56 -34.23 15.51
CA ILE A 40 -8.93 -34.42 16.93
C ILE A 40 -9.23 -33.07 17.58
N ARG A 41 -8.38 -32.05 17.40
CA ARG A 41 -8.64 -30.70 17.91
C ARG A 41 -9.90 -30.09 17.33
N LYS A 42 -10.17 -30.30 16.03
CA LYS A 42 -11.39 -29.86 15.37
C LYS A 42 -12.64 -30.54 15.95
N ALA A 43 -12.59 -31.85 16.18
CA ALA A 43 -13.70 -32.60 16.77
C ALA A 43 -13.93 -32.28 18.25
N GLU A 44 -12.88 -31.92 18.99
CA GLU A 44 -12.97 -31.49 20.38
C GLU A 44 -13.58 -30.07 20.48
N LEU A 45 -13.18 -29.16 19.59
CA LEU A 45 -13.76 -27.83 19.46
C LEU A 45 -15.24 -27.88 19.03
N ASP A 46 -15.59 -28.77 18.10
CA ASP A 46 -16.98 -28.95 17.65
C ASP A 46 -17.88 -29.46 18.80
N ARG A 47 -17.35 -30.32 19.70
CA ARG A 47 -18.08 -30.78 20.90
C ARG A 47 -18.23 -29.68 21.94
N GLU A 48 -17.19 -28.88 22.16
CA GLU A 48 -17.24 -27.74 23.09
C GLU A 48 -18.26 -26.70 22.60
N ILE A 49 -18.31 -26.45 21.28
CA ILE A 49 -19.33 -25.61 20.65
C ILE A 49 -20.74 -26.18 20.80
N GLU A 50 -20.95 -27.48 20.61
CA GLU A 50 -22.26 -28.12 20.83
C GLU A 50 -22.69 -28.08 22.30
N GLN A 51 -21.75 -28.15 23.24
CA GLN A 51 -22.02 -28.07 24.67
C GLN A 51 -22.42 -26.64 25.08
N GLU A 52 -21.69 -25.63 24.62
CA GLU A 52 -22.03 -24.20 24.80
C GLU A 52 -23.37 -23.84 24.12
N LEU A 53 -23.66 -24.42 22.95
CA LEU A 53 -24.95 -24.26 22.26
C LEU A 53 -26.11 -24.88 23.06
N ASN A 54 -25.88 -25.99 23.75
CA ASN A 54 -26.89 -26.62 24.60
C ASN A 54 -27.11 -25.87 25.91
N GLU A 55 -26.06 -25.28 26.50
CA GLU A 55 -26.19 -24.42 27.68
C GLU A 55 -26.98 -23.13 27.39
N ILE A 56 -26.78 -22.52 26.22
CA ILE A 56 -27.54 -21.33 25.78
C ILE A 56 -28.99 -21.68 25.41
N ASN A 57 -29.24 -22.83 24.77
CA ASN A 57 -30.59 -23.31 24.52
C ASN A 57 -31.32 -23.66 25.83
N SER A 58 -30.60 -24.12 26.86
CA SER A 58 -31.14 -24.38 28.21
C SER A 58 -31.45 -23.09 28.98
N MET A 59 -30.81 -21.95 28.69
CA MET A 59 -31.21 -20.65 29.24
C MET A 59 -32.53 -20.11 28.65
N GLY A 60 -33.04 -20.75 27.59
CA GLY A 60 -34.32 -20.43 26.96
C GLY A 60 -35.52 -21.28 27.41
N SER A 61 -35.34 -22.26 28.31
CA SER A 61 -36.45 -23.11 28.77
C SER A 61 -37.17 -22.50 29.99
N SER A 62 -38.26 -21.78 29.70
CA SER A 62 -39.55 -21.77 30.43
C SER A 62 -39.59 -21.86 31.97
N GLU A 63 -38.76 -21.16 32.74
CA GLU A 63 -39.01 -21.03 34.21
C GLU A 63 -38.66 -19.68 34.87
N THR A 64 -38.21 -18.67 34.12
CA THR A 64 -37.94 -17.30 34.64
C THR A 64 -38.92 -16.23 34.12
N GLN A 65 -40.21 -16.58 33.99
CA GLN A 65 -41.28 -15.58 33.89
C GLN A 65 -41.77 -15.17 35.30
N LYS A 66 -40.92 -14.48 36.05
CA LYS A 66 -41.32 -13.68 37.22
C LYS A 66 -40.46 -12.41 37.28
N GLY A 67 -40.76 -11.50 36.37
CA GLY A 67 -40.21 -10.14 36.34
C GLY A 67 -41.23 -9.23 35.69
N SER A 68 -41.77 -8.31 36.49
CA SER A 68 -42.83 -7.37 36.14
C SER A 68 -42.42 -6.40 35.03
N TYR A 69 -43.11 -6.47 33.89
CA TYR A 69 -43.18 -5.37 32.93
C TYR A 69 -44.66 -5.12 32.63
N GLU A 70 -45.16 -3.94 32.99
CA GLU A 70 -46.52 -3.50 32.69
C GLU A 70 -46.68 -3.36 31.18
N GLN A 71 -47.40 -4.30 30.56
CA GLN A 71 -47.88 -4.14 29.19
C GLN A 71 -49.04 -3.14 29.19
N ALA A 72 -48.94 -2.12 28.34
CA ALA A 72 -50.00 -1.15 28.13
C ALA A 72 -51.27 -1.85 27.60
N SER A 73 -52.31 -1.87 28.43
CA SER A 73 -53.64 -2.38 28.09
C SER A 73 -54.30 -1.51 27.02
N PHE A 74 -54.62 -2.09 25.87
CA PHE A 74 -55.62 -1.53 24.96
C PHE A 74 -57.03 -1.91 25.42
N LEU A 75 -57.94 -0.96 25.29
CA LEU A 75 -59.31 -0.95 25.82
C LEU A 75 -60.12 -2.21 25.46
N ILE A 76 -60.51 -2.99 26.46
CA ILE A 76 -61.49 -4.08 26.34
C ILE A 76 -62.82 -3.58 26.93
N ALA A 77 -63.90 -3.59 26.15
CA ALA A 77 -65.25 -3.39 26.67
C ALA A 77 -65.63 -4.56 27.59
N ALA A 78 -66.42 -4.30 28.63
CA ALA A 78 -66.71 -5.19 29.77
C ALA A 78 -67.37 -6.56 29.45
N ASN A 79 -67.51 -6.92 28.18
CA ASN A 79 -68.25 -8.11 27.74
C ASN A 79 -67.35 -9.14 27.02
N GLY A 80 -66.06 -8.87 26.80
CA GLY A 80 -65.08 -9.89 26.42
C GLY A 80 -65.11 -10.42 24.98
N ASP A 81 -66.01 -9.96 24.10
CA ASP A 81 -65.97 -10.37 22.68
C ASP A 81 -65.16 -9.37 21.86
N MET A 82 -64.02 -9.83 21.32
CA MET A 82 -63.25 -9.14 20.29
C MET A 82 -63.06 -10.08 19.11
N GLU A 83 -63.87 -9.92 18.06
CA GLU A 83 -63.52 -10.45 16.75
C GLU A 83 -62.62 -9.44 16.03
N LEU A 84 -61.34 -9.79 15.86
CA LEU A 84 -60.46 -9.06 14.95
C LEU A 84 -60.98 -9.25 13.51
N PRO A 85 -61.20 -8.17 12.74
CA PRO A 85 -61.52 -8.29 11.32
C PRO A 85 -60.42 -9.12 10.62
N LYS A 86 -60.79 -10.06 9.74
CA LYS A 86 -59.83 -10.89 8.98
C LYS A 86 -58.76 -10.06 8.24
N GLU A 87 -59.07 -8.81 7.95
CA GLU A 87 -58.20 -7.80 7.34
C GLU A 87 -56.95 -7.45 8.18
N TYR A 88 -56.96 -7.73 9.48
CA TYR A 88 -55.85 -7.50 10.41
C TYR A 88 -55.26 -8.80 10.98
N SER A 89 -55.61 -9.96 10.42
CA SER A 89 -55.00 -11.22 10.83
C SER A 89 -53.59 -11.36 10.23
N TYR A 90 -52.56 -11.38 11.08
CA TYR A 90 -51.20 -11.66 10.65
C TYR A 90 -51.15 -13.07 10.04
N GLN A 91 -51.00 -13.15 8.72
CA GLN A 91 -50.75 -14.41 8.04
C GLN A 91 -49.26 -14.71 8.19
N LYS A 92 -48.95 -15.80 8.91
CA LYS A 92 -47.58 -16.25 9.08
C LYS A 92 -46.96 -16.53 7.69
N PRO A 93 -45.77 -15.98 7.38
CA PRO A 93 -45.10 -16.23 6.11
C PRO A 93 -44.93 -17.73 5.85
N GLU A 94 -45.08 -18.13 4.59
CA GLU A 94 -44.84 -19.52 4.17
C GLU A 94 -43.33 -19.82 4.24
N GLN A 95 -42.95 -20.90 4.92
CA GLN A 95 -41.55 -21.31 5.01
C GLN A 95 -41.10 -21.96 3.70
N ALA A 96 -40.26 -21.27 2.96
CA ALA A 96 -39.65 -21.77 1.75
C ALA A 96 -38.39 -22.58 2.09
N LEU A 97 -38.25 -23.75 1.43
CA LEU A 97 -37.10 -24.64 1.61
C LEU A 97 -35.79 -24.07 1.03
N THR A 98 -35.89 -23.22 0.01
CA THR A 98 -34.74 -22.62 -0.68
C THR A 98 -34.99 -21.15 -0.98
N VAL A 99 -34.04 -20.30 -0.62
CA VAL A 99 -34.06 -18.87 -1.00
C VAL A 99 -33.50 -18.75 -2.43
N PRO A 100 -34.18 -18.04 -3.34
CA PRO A 100 -33.66 -17.77 -4.68
C PRO A 100 -32.27 -17.10 -4.63
N HIS A 101 -31.32 -17.62 -5.42
CA HIS A 101 -29.93 -17.15 -5.41
C HIS A 101 -29.81 -15.65 -5.74
N GLU A 102 -30.65 -15.14 -6.65
CA GLU A 102 -30.68 -13.71 -6.98
C GLU A 102 -30.93 -12.82 -5.74
N TYR A 103 -31.81 -13.24 -4.84
CA TYR A 103 -32.12 -12.49 -3.61
C TYR A 103 -30.94 -12.52 -2.63
N ILE A 104 -30.21 -13.63 -2.58
CA ILE A 104 -28.97 -13.73 -1.81
C ILE A 104 -27.95 -12.73 -2.35
N THR A 105 -27.70 -12.76 -3.67
CA THR A 105 -26.74 -11.85 -4.33
C THR A 105 -27.14 -10.39 -4.18
N GLN A 106 -28.41 -10.03 -4.39
CA GLN A 106 -28.91 -8.66 -4.21
C GLN A 106 -28.68 -8.14 -2.78
N MET A 107 -28.89 -8.99 -1.77
CA MET A 107 -28.64 -8.62 -0.37
C MET A 107 -27.15 -8.46 -0.09
N LEU A 108 -26.32 -9.43 -0.49
CA LEU A 108 -24.86 -9.36 -0.27
C LEU A 108 -24.25 -8.14 -0.96
N MET A 109 -24.76 -7.78 -2.13
CA MET A 109 -24.37 -6.59 -2.87
C MET A 109 -24.76 -5.26 -2.20
N ARG A 110 -25.42 -5.27 -1.04
CA ARG A 110 -25.57 -4.08 -0.18
C ARG A 110 -24.48 -3.98 0.89
N GLY A 111 -23.76 -5.06 1.18
CA GLY A 111 -22.81 -5.15 2.30
C GLY A 111 -23.49 -5.34 3.66
N SER A 112 -22.71 -5.33 4.74
CA SER A 112 -23.26 -5.31 6.10
C SER A 112 -23.95 -3.98 6.41
N GLY A 113 -24.83 -3.94 7.42
CA GLY A 113 -25.47 -2.72 7.91
C GLY A 113 -24.52 -1.69 8.56
N TYR A 114 -23.24 -2.02 8.71
CA TYR A 114 -22.20 -1.11 9.21
C TYR A 114 -21.50 -0.39 8.05
N GLU A 115 -21.03 0.84 8.31
CA GLU A 115 -20.33 1.73 7.36
C GLU A 115 -19.22 0.99 6.59
N HIS A 116 -19.07 1.10 5.27
CA HIS A 116 -18.06 0.34 4.48
C HIS A 116 -18.09 -1.19 4.65
N GLY A 117 -19.26 -1.77 4.96
CA GLY A 117 -19.42 -3.21 5.15
C GLY A 117 -18.79 -4.06 4.05
N LYS A 118 -18.93 -3.67 2.79
CA LYS A 118 -18.28 -4.35 1.67
C LYS A 118 -16.75 -4.38 1.75
N ARG A 119 -16.14 -3.23 2.09
CA ARG A 119 -14.68 -3.12 2.20
C ARG A 119 -14.16 -3.96 3.37
N ARG A 120 -14.86 -3.96 4.51
CA ARG A 120 -14.48 -4.79 5.67
C ARG A 120 -14.62 -6.28 5.37
N ILE A 121 -15.74 -6.69 4.76
CA ILE A 121 -15.93 -8.07 4.33
C ILE A 121 -14.83 -8.46 3.33
N TYR A 122 -14.54 -7.62 2.32
CA TYR A 122 -13.44 -7.86 1.38
C TYR A 122 -12.09 -8.03 2.09
N ALA A 123 -11.76 -7.18 3.07
CA ALA A 123 -10.54 -7.28 3.87
C ALA A 123 -10.48 -8.59 4.68
N MET A 124 -11.59 -9.04 5.27
CA MET A 124 -11.65 -10.35 5.94
C MET A 124 -11.28 -11.50 5.00
N PHE A 125 -11.60 -11.40 3.70
CA PHE A 125 -11.19 -12.40 2.72
C PHE A 125 -9.68 -12.38 2.41
N GLN A 126 -9.00 -11.25 2.61
CA GLN A 126 -7.55 -11.12 2.47
C GLN A 126 -6.81 -11.57 3.72
N ASP A 127 -7.29 -11.16 4.89
CA ASP A 127 -6.57 -11.31 6.16
C ASP A 127 -6.77 -12.70 6.79
N ILE A 128 -7.93 -13.32 6.59
CA ILE A 128 -8.29 -14.60 7.21
C ILE A 128 -8.19 -15.71 6.18
N SER A 129 -7.23 -16.63 6.30
CA SER A 129 -7.14 -17.76 5.35
C SER A 129 -8.16 -18.86 5.63
N ASP A 130 -8.49 -19.12 6.90
CA ASP A 130 -9.38 -20.21 7.31
C ASP A 130 -10.88 -19.85 7.08
N PRO A 131 -11.65 -20.67 6.32
CA PRO A 131 -13.07 -20.41 6.08
C PRO A 131 -13.96 -20.44 7.33
N GLY A 132 -13.61 -21.22 8.35
CA GLY A 132 -14.37 -21.30 9.60
C GLY A 132 -14.24 -20.02 10.42
N GLU A 133 -13.02 -19.50 10.56
CA GLU A 133 -12.75 -18.20 11.19
C GLU A 133 -13.34 -17.05 10.38
N ARG A 134 -13.32 -17.14 9.04
CA ARG A 134 -13.97 -16.15 8.16
C ARG A 134 -15.48 -16.10 8.39
N VAL A 135 -16.14 -17.26 8.54
CA VAL A 135 -17.57 -17.34 8.86
C VAL A 135 -17.89 -16.67 10.20
N LYS A 136 -17.05 -16.86 11.23
CA LYS A 136 -17.21 -16.18 12.52
C LYS A 136 -17.06 -14.67 12.38
N ALA A 137 -16.06 -14.22 11.63
CA ALA A 137 -15.82 -12.81 11.35
C ALA A 137 -16.98 -12.16 10.57
N ILE A 138 -17.46 -12.80 9.51
CA ILE A 138 -18.62 -12.33 8.71
C ILE A 138 -19.87 -12.27 9.58
N ARG A 139 -20.14 -13.28 10.41
CA ARG A 139 -21.28 -13.26 11.33
C ARG A 139 -21.20 -12.09 12.32
N LYS A 140 -20.00 -11.83 12.86
CA LYS A 140 -19.75 -10.68 13.74
C LYS A 140 -19.94 -9.36 13.00
N GLU A 141 -19.49 -9.28 11.75
CA GLU A 141 -19.61 -8.12 10.87
C GLU A 141 -21.06 -7.80 10.50
N TYR A 142 -21.91 -8.80 10.30
CA TYR A 142 -23.35 -8.56 10.08
C TYR A 142 -24.10 -8.27 11.39
N GLY A 143 -23.52 -8.64 12.54
CA GLY A 143 -24.08 -8.37 13.86
C GLY A 143 -25.49 -8.91 14.05
N GLN A 144 -26.26 -8.30 14.95
CA GLN A 144 -27.71 -8.49 15.06
C GLN A 144 -28.40 -7.30 14.42
N GLY A 145 -28.97 -7.51 13.25
CA GLY A 145 -29.61 -6.44 12.50
C GLY A 145 -30.46 -6.99 11.37
N GLY A 146 -31.03 -6.08 10.59
CA GLY A 146 -31.82 -6.39 9.43
C GLY A 146 -32.15 -5.12 8.68
N ALA A 147 -32.47 -5.27 7.41
CA ALA A 147 -32.96 -4.17 6.60
C ALA A 147 -34.18 -4.65 5.84
N GLY A 148 -35.24 -3.84 5.90
CA GLY A 148 -36.42 -3.97 5.06
C GLY A 148 -36.47 -2.79 4.10
N TRP A 149 -37.02 -3.00 2.91
CA TRP A 149 -37.20 -1.92 1.94
C TRP A 149 -38.53 -2.09 1.20
N PRO A 150 -39.27 -0.99 0.96
CA PRO A 150 -40.47 -1.05 0.15
C PRO A 150 -40.07 -1.31 -1.30
N LEU A 151 -40.56 -2.41 -1.87
CA LEU A 151 -40.51 -2.67 -3.32
C LEU A 151 -41.90 -2.51 -3.90
N GLU A 152 -41.99 -1.90 -5.09
CA GLU A 152 -43.16 -2.08 -5.96
C GLU A 152 -43.06 -3.46 -6.63
N GLY A 153 -44.08 -4.30 -6.44
CA GLY A 153 -44.17 -5.64 -7.04
C GLY A 153 -43.82 -6.82 -6.12
N ASP A 154 -43.66 -8.00 -6.71
CA ASP A 154 -43.25 -9.24 -6.03
C ASP A 154 -41.71 -9.34 -6.02
N GLY A 155 -41.10 -9.58 -4.84
CA GLY A 155 -39.64 -9.66 -4.68
C GLY A 155 -39.13 -9.65 -3.23
N LEU A 156 -37.79 -9.67 -3.06
CA LEU A 156 -37.11 -9.59 -1.76
C LEU A 156 -37.33 -8.24 -1.09
N HIS A 157 -38.04 -8.20 0.04
CA HIS A 157 -38.35 -6.96 0.74
C HIS A 157 -37.71 -6.84 2.12
N GLY A 158 -37.01 -7.88 2.60
CA GLY A 158 -36.22 -7.77 3.82
C GLY A 158 -35.31 -8.94 4.12
N TYR A 159 -34.37 -8.69 5.02
CA TYR A 159 -33.57 -9.72 5.66
C TYR A 159 -33.27 -9.35 7.12
N ASP A 160 -32.90 -10.35 7.91
CA ASP A 160 -32.29 -10.15 9.22
C ASP A 160 -31.29 -11.25 9.59
N SER A 161 -30.41 -10.92 10.53
CA SER A 161 -29.35 -11.78 11.08
C SER A 161 -29.65 -12.25 12.50
N PHE A 162 -30.90 -12.13 12.98
CA PHE A 162 -31.27 -12.47 14.36
C PHE A 162 -31.24 -13.98 14.64
N SER A 163 -31.23 -14.81 13.60
CA SER A 163 -31.23 -16.27 13.75
C SER A 163 -29.82 -16.84 13.88
N ALA A 164 -29.62 -17.71 14.87
CA ALA A 164 -28.40 -18.52 15.00
C ALA A 164 -28.19 -19.47 13.80
N LYS A 165 -29.24 -19.76 13.02
CA LYS A 165 -29.20 -20.66 11.86
C LYS A 165 -28.65 -19.99 10.59
N GLY A 166 -28.48 -18.67 10.58
CA GLY A 166 -28.06 -17.92 9.38
C GLY A 166 -28.87 -16.65 9.14
N LEU A 167 -28.76 -16.11 7.93
CA LEU A 167 -29.53 -14.95 7.49
C LEU A 167 -30.94 -15.38 7.10
N ARG A 168 -31.97 -14.72 7.67
CA ARG A 168 -33.37 -14.89 7.30
C ARG A 168 -33.71 -13.92 6.18
N PHE A 169 -34.33 -14.40 5.11
CA PHE A 169 -34.79 -13.62 3.97
C PHE A 169 -36.32 -13.63 3.93
N GLN A 170 -36.92 -12.48 3.62
CA GLN A 170 -38.36 -12.29 3.49
C GLN A 170 -38.67 -11.68 2.12
N TRP A 171 -39.50 -12.37 1.33
CA TRP A 171 -39.88 -11.93 -0.01
C TRP A 171 -41.35 -12.20 -0.29
N ARG A 172 -41.88 -11.58 -1.35
CA ARG A 172 -43.24 -11.84 -1.84
C ARG A 172 -43.19 -12.53 -3.20
N GLU A 173 -44.06 -13.51 -3.38
CA GLU A 173 -44.20 -14.22 -4.66
C GLU A 173 -45.68 -14.58 -4.86
N GLY A 174 -46.30 -14.03 -5.91
CA GLY A 174 -47.72 -14.26 -6.20
C GLY A 174 -48.66 -13.71 -5.13
N GLY A 175 -48.29 -12.60 -4.47
CA GLY A 175 -49.07 -12.00 -3.39
C GLY A 175 -48.99 -12.72 -2.02
N MET A 176 -48.20 -13.79 -1.90
CA MET A 176 -47.94 -14.47 -0.62
C MET A 176 -46.56 -14.10 -0.07
N GLU A 177 -46.48 -13.87 1.24
CA GLU A 177 -45.21 -13.66 1.94
C GLU A 177 -44.52 -15.00 2.20
N LYS A 178 -43.24 -15.08 1.82
CA LYS A 178 -42.38 -16.24 2.03
C LYS A 178 -41.19 -15.85 2.90
N GLU A 179 -40.77 -16.79 3.74
CA GLU A 179 -39.54 -16.69 4.53
C GLU A 179 -38.61 -17.88 4.28
N GLY A 180 -37.31 -17.63 4.27
CA GLY A 180 -36.30 -18.69 4.10
C GLY A 180 -34.98 -18.35 4.81
N TYR A 181 -34.15 -19.35 5.03
CA TYR A 181 -32.89 -19.20 5.77
C TYR A 181 -31.69 -19.65 4.94
N VAL A 182 -30.61 -18.87 5.00
CA VAL A 182 -29.33 -19.20 4.37
C VAL A 182 -28.25 -19.26 5.45
N ASN A 183 -27.58 -20.40 5.56
CA ASN A 183 -26.55 -20.60 6.58
C ASN A 183 -25.30 -19.74 6.30
N TRP A 184 -24.55 -19.39 7.36
CA TRP A 184 -23.38 -18.51 7.24
C TRP A 184 -22.24 -19.10 6.38
N LYS A 185 -22.14 -20.43 6.28
CA LYS A 185 -21.15 -21.09 5.40
C LYS A 185 -21.49 -20.89 3.92
N ALA A 186 -22.77 -20.87 3.57
CA ALA A 186 -23.24 -20.58 2.21
C ALA A 186 -23.02 -19.11 1.88
N ILE A 187 -23.32 -18.21 2.82
CA ILE A 187 -23.06 -16.77 2.69
C ILE A 187 -21.57 -16.48 2.46
N GLU A 188 -20.68 -17.13 3.21
CA GLU A 188 -19.23 -17.01 2.99
C GLU A 188 -18.82 -17.49 1.60
N ARG A 189 -19.36 -18.61 1.11
CA ARG A 189 -19.06 -19.09 -0.25
C ARG A 189 -19.54 -18.14 -1.35
N GLU A 190 -20.75 -17.59 -1.20
CA GLU A 190 -21.31 -16.64 -2.18
C GLU A 190 -20.52 -15.33 -2.18
N LEU A 191 -20.17 -14.80 -1.00
CA LEU A 191 -19.26 -13.65 -0.89
C LEU A 191 -17.90 -13.95 -1.52
N GLY A 192 -17.34 -15.13 -1.27
CA GLY A 192 -16.09 -15.58 -1.88
C GLY A 192 -16.18 -15.64 -3.40
N ALA A 193 -17.27 -16.16 -3.95
CA ALA A 193 -17.51 -16.21 -5.39
C ALA A 193 -17.57 -14.78 -5.98
N LEU A 194 -18.37 -13.89 -5.40
CA LEU A 194 -18.49 -12.50 -5.84
C LEU A 194 -17.17 -11.72 -5.72
N ILE A 195 -16.36 -12.02 -4.71
CA ILE A 195 -15.03 -11.40 -4.55
C ILE A 195 -14.06 -11.93 -5.62
N MET A 196 -14.06 -13.24 -5.87
CA MET A 196 -13.21 -13.86 -6.88
C MET A 196 -13.55 -13.41 -8.30
N THR A 197 -14.83 -13.15 -8.60
CA THR A 197 -15.25 -12.60 -9.90
C THR A 197 -15.01 -11.10 -10.02
N GLY A 198 -14.65 -10.42 -8.92
CA GLY A 198 -14.49 -8.97 -8.88
C GLY A 198 -15.82 -8.21 -8.85
N GLU A 199 -16.95 -8.91 -8.74
CA GLU A 199 -18.30 -8.32 -8.74
C GLU A 199 -18.66 -7.70 -7.38
N TYR A 200 -18.06 -8.17 -6.29
CA TYR A 200 -18.42 -7.74 -4.94
C TYR A 200 -17.97 -6.31 -4.60
N TYR A 201 -16.66 -6.07 -4.74
CA TYR A 201 -15.99 -4.82 -4.38
C TYR A 201 -14.67 -4.71 -5.13
N THR A 202 -14.52 -3.62 -5.88
CA THR A 202 -13.25 -3.26 -6.53
C THR A 202 -12.49 -2.30 -5.62
N PRO A 203 -11.31 -2.68 -5.09
CA PRO A 203 -10.51 -1.77 -4.27
C PRO A 203 -10.06 -0.58 -5.11
N PRO A 204 -10.09 0.64 -4.56
CA PRO A 204 -9.62 1.80 -5.28
C PRO A 204 -8.11 1.75 -5.50
N LYS A 205 -7.64 2.21 -6.66
CA LYS A 205 -6.21 2.41 -6.93
C LYS A 205 -5.71 3.66 -6.21
N ALA A 206 -4.48 3.65 -5.70
CA ALA A 206 -3.88 4.84 -5.13
C ALA A 206 -3.74 5.92 -6.21
N PHE A 207 -4.00 7.18 -5.86
CA PHE A 207 -3.87 8.31 -6.77
C PHE A 207 -2.51 8.32 -7.48
N ASP A 208 -2.57 8.40 -8.80
CA ASP A 208 -1.40 8.48 -9.67
C ASP A 208 -1.55 9.75 -10.54
N PRO A 209 -0.72 10.78 -10.32
CA PRO A 209 -0.82 12.03 -11.08
C PRO A 209 -0.52 11.86 -12.58
N ASP A 210 0.12 10.76 -12.99
CA ASP A 210 0.36 10.47 -14.40
C ASP A 210 -0.85 9.83 -15.08
N LYS A 211 -1.74 9.17 -14.32
CA LYS A 211 -2.91 8.44 -14.83
C LYS A 211 -4.24 9.18 -14.63
N VAL A 212 -4.38 9.96 -13.56
CA VAL A 212 -5.62 10.69 -13.27
C VAL A 212 -5.34 12.14 -12.86
N SER A 213 -6.16 13.06 -13.37
CA SER A 213 -6.03 14.49 -13.04
C SER A 213 -6.36 14.76 -11.58
N ALA A 214 -5.53 15.59 -10.93
CA ALA A 214 -5.78 16.05 -9.57
C ALA A 214 -7.13 16.78 -9.43
N ALA A 215 -7.65 17.38 -10.51
CA ALA A 215 -8.95 18.04 -10.51
C ALA A 215 -10.12 17.09 -10.16
N ALA A 216 -9.98 15.79 -10.47
CA ALA A 216 -11.02 14.79 -10.21
C ALA A 216 -11.30 14.61 -8.71
N TRP A 217 -10.34 14.90 -7.84
CA TRP A 217 -10.48 14.80 -6.38
C TRP A 217 -10.33 16.14 -5.66
N GLN A 218 -9.59 17.11 -6.21
CA GLN A 218 -9.41 18.41 -5.57
C GLN A 218 -10.70 19.24 -5.55
N LYS A 219 -11.51 19.20 -6.61
CA LYS A 219 -12.81 19.90 -6.64
C LYS A 219 -13.77 19.44 -5.52
N PRO A 220 -14.03 18.13 -5.34
CA PRO A 220 -14.83 17.67 -4.21
C PRO A 220 -14.12 17.89 -2.85
N MET A 221 -12.79 17.86 -2.78
CA MET A 221 -12.05 18.16 -1.54
C MET A 221 -12.13 19.64 -1.14
N ASP A 222 -12.05 20.57 -2.09
CA ASP A 222 -12.29 22.01 -1.86
C ASP A 222 -13.70 22.21 -1.30
N ALA A 223 -14.70 21.56 -1.91
CA ALA A 223 -16.08 21.63 -1.44
C ALA A 223 -16.24 21.04 -0.03
N PHE A 224 -15.51 19.98 0.30
CA PHE A 224 -15.49 19.37 1.62
C PHE A 224 -14.95 20.33 2.68
N PHE A 225 -13.75 20.89 2.51
CA PHE A 225 -13.20 21.81 3.50
C PHE A 225 -14.06 23.08 3.64
N GLN A 226 -14.65 23.56 2.54
CA GLN A 226 -15.49 24.75 2.54
C GLN A 226 -16.87 24.53 3.17
N ASN A 227 -17.52 23.39 2.93
CA ASN A 227 -18.97 23.22 3.17
C ASN A 227 -19.37 21.93 3.90
N SER A 228 -18.42 21.11 4.37
CA SER A 228 -18.77 19.83 5.00
C SER A 228 -19.58 20.01 6.29
N PHE A 229 -19.37 21.07 7.05
CA PHE A 229 -20.11 21.31 8.29
C PHE A 229 -21.53 21.82 8.05
N TRP A 230 -22.52 21.14 8.65
CA TRP A 230 -23.92 21.57 8.63
C TRP A 230 -24.14 22.90 9.37
N ASN A 231 -23.32 23.17 10.39
CA ASN A 231 -23.28 24.43 11.11
C ASN A 231 -22.12 25.29 10.57
N PRO A 232 -22.30 26.60 10.31
CA PRO A 232 -21.23 27.46 9.81
C PRO A 232 -20.10 27.73 10.81
N VAL A 233 -20.33 27.53 12.12
CA VAL A 233 -19.37 27.90 13.17
C VAL A 233 -18.03 27.16 13.03
N PRO A 234 -17.95 25.82 12.91
CA PRO A 234 -16.67 25.14 12.67
C PRO A 234 -15.85 25.69 11.50
N ASN A 235 -16.50 26.01 10.39
CA ASN A 235 -15.84 26.63 9.24
C ASN A 235 -15.24 28.02 9.60
N MET A 236 -15.95 28.81 10.41
CA MET A 236 -15.48 30.11 10.92
C MET A 236 -14.31 29.97 11.91
N LEU A 237 -14.34 28.96 12.79
CA LEU A 237 -13.28 28.69 13.77
C LEU A 237 -11.96 28.32 13.06
N ILE A 238 -12.03 27.39 12.10
CA ILE A 238 -10.88 27.01 11.26
C ILE A 238 -10.30 28.24 10.56
N TYR A 239 -11.14 29.08 9.96
CA TYR A 239 -10.68 30.29 9.28
C TYR A 239 -9.95 31.27 10.21
N GLU A 240 -10.45 31.50 11.42
CA GLU A 240 -9.83 32.44 12.36
C GLU A 240 -8.47 31.93 12.85
N VAL A 241 -8.36 30.64 13.17
CA VAL A 241 -7.09 30.02 13.61
C VAL A 241 -6.06 30.05 12.49
N PHE A 242 -6.42 29.64 11.28
CA PHE A 242 -5.48 29.55 10.17
C PHE A 242 -5.00 30.91 9.65
N LYS A 243 -5.73 32.00 9.95
CA LYS A 243 -5.28 33.37 9.67
C LYS A 243 -4.21 33.88 10.62
N LYS A 244 -4.00 33.23 11.77
CA LYS A 244 -2.91 33.57 12.68
C LYS A 244 -1.59 33.01 12.15
N GLU A 245 -0.49 33.70 12.49
CA GLU A 245 0.85 33.20 12.25
C GLU A 245 1.18 32.12 13.29
N LEU A 246 0.68 30.91 13.05
CA LEU A 246 0.92 29.73 13.88
C LEU A 246 1.79 28.70 13.14
N PRO A 247 2.61 27.90 13.87
CA PRO A 247 3.35 26.78 13.31
C PRO A 247 2.43 25.73 12.64
N MET A 248 3.02 24.85 11.83
CA MET A 248 2.25 23.85 11.10
C MET A 248 1.76 22.72 12.03
N SER A 249 2.53 22.38 13.07
CA SER A 249 2.11 21.43 14.10
C SER A 249 0.82 21.87 14.78
N ASP A 250 0.70 23.18 15.00
CA ASP A 250 -0.43 23.81 15.64
C ASP A 250 -1.67 23.73 14.73
N LYS A 251 -1.52 24.19 13.48
CA LYS A 251 -2.59 24.08 12.47
C LYS A 251 -3.03 22.62 12.24
N SER A 252 -2.10 21.68 12.20
CA SER A 252 -2.35 20.23 12.06
C SER A 252 -3.13 19.67 13.25
N GLN A 253 -2.73 20.00 14.48
CA GLN A 253 -3.45 19.55 15.68
C GLN A 253 -4.85 20.15 15.75
N PHE A 254 -5.01 21.43 15.38
CA PHE A 254 -6.32 22.06 15.39
C PHE A 254 -7.27 21.44 14.35
N ILE A 255 -6.81 21.25 13.11
CA ILE A 255 -7.65 20.66 12.06
C ILE A 255 -7.97 19.20 12.34
N GLU A 256 -7.04 18.44 12.93
CA GLU A 256 -7.29 17.10 13.45
C GLU A 256 -8.44 17.14 14.44
N ARG A 257 -8.39 17.95 15.50
CA ARG A 257 -9.49 18.02 16.49
C ARG A 257 -10.85 18.39 15.91
N MET A 258 -10.86 19.27 14.91
CA MET A 258 -12.10 19.75 14.28
C MET A 258 -12.75 18.71 13.36
N LEU A 259 -11.94 17.87 12.69
CA LEU A 259 -12.39 16.90 11.69
C LEU A 259 -12.27 15.44 12.15
N TYR A 260 -11.56 15.17 13.23
CA TYR A 260 -11.33 13.84 13.78
C TYR A 260 -12.65 13.22 14.25
N ARG A 261 -12.67 11.89 14.15
CA ARG A 261 -13.79 10.96 14.33
C ARG A 261 -14.71 11.38 15.46
N ASN A 262 -15.74 12.15 15.12
CA ASN A 262 -16.64 12.75 16.10
C ASN A 262 -17.52 11.67 16.73
N VAL A 263 -17.25 11.37 18.01
CA VAL A 263 -18.01 10.43 18.85
C VAL A 263 -19.45 10.92 19.12
N TYR A 264 -19.74 12.19 18.88
CA TYR A 264 -21.01 12.86 19.17
C TYR A 264 -21.89 13.18 17.94
N GLY A 265 -21.58 12.62 16.77
CA GLY A 265 -22.55 12.55 15.67
C GLY A 265 -22.53 13.74 14.70
N SER A 266 -21.96 13.46 13.52
CA SER A 266 -22.66 13.60 12.22
C SER A 266 -23.13 15.00 11.78
N GLY A 267 -22.35 16.03 12.09
CA GLY A 267 -22.49 17.35 11.47
C GLY A 267 -21.61 17.56 10.23
N ILE A 268 -21.00 16.52 9.67
CA ILE A 268 -20.08 16.58 8.53
C ILE A 268 -20.68 15.81 7.35
N GLN A 269 -20.88 16.48 6.22
CA GLN A 269 -21.22 15.85 4.94
C GLN A 269 -19.96 15.24 4.35
N ASN A 270 -20.05 13.96 3.98
CA ASN A 270 -18.96 13.16 3.42
C ASN A 270 -19.19 12.77 1.95
N ASN A 271 -20.38 13.07 1.43
CA ASN A 271 -20.78 12.74 0.06
C ASN A 271 -20.73 13.99 -0.80
N PHE A 272 -19.82 13.98 -1.76
CA PHE A 272 -19.66 15.03 -2.77
C PHE A 272 -19.69 14.39 -4.16
N GLU A 273 -19.65 15.21 -5.19
CA GLU A 273 -19.65 14.74 -6.57
C GLU A 273 -18.51 15.40 -7.34
N ASN A 274 -17.88 14.63 -8.20
CA ASN A 274 -17.03 15.13 -9.27
C ASN A 274 -17.75 14.95 -10.61
N ASP A 275 -17.08 15.28 -11.71
CA ASP A 275 -17.67 15.22 -13.05
C ASP A 275 -17.97 13.77 -13.50
N TYR A 276 -17.52 12.76 -12.75
CA TYR A 276 -17.67 11.33 -13.01
C TYR A 276 -18.56 10.60 -12.00
N GLY A 277 -19.17 11.34 -11.07
CA GLY A 277 -20.16 10.84 -10.12
C GLY A 277 -19.78 11.04 -8.66
N ARG A 278 -20.37 10.19 -7.81
CA ARG A 278 -20.29 10.33 -6.35
C ARG A 278 -18.89 10.01 -5.85
N CYS A 279 -18.36 10.94 -5.08
CA CYS A 279 -17.14 10.83 -4.30
C CYS A 279 -17.50 10.55 -2.83
N ASN A 280 -16.70 9.72 -2.18
CA ASN A 280 -16.84 9.38 -0.78
C ASN A 280 -15.61 9.86 -0.02
N ILE A 281 -15.81 10.77 0.92
CA ILE A 281 -14.75 11.36 1.75
C ILE A 281 -14.90 10.82 3.16
N GLU A 282 -13.82 10.39 3.77
CA GLU A 282 -13.83 9.81 5.11
C GLU A 282 -12.70 10.36 5.95
N GLN A 283 -13.00 10.54 7.23
CA GLN A 283 -12.04 10.89 8.27
C GLN A 283 -11.59 9.60 8.97
N THR A 284 -10.29 9.47 9.14
CA THR A 284 -9.62 8.36 9.83
C THR A 284 -8.75 8.93 10.94
N ASP A 285 -8.19 8.08 11.78
CA ASP A 285 -7.22 8.55 12.77
C ASP A 285 -6.00 9.19 12.10
N GLU A 286 -5.65 8.72 10.89
CA GLU A 286 -4.47 9.14 10.12
C GLU A 286 -4.65 10.45 9.34
N GLY A 287 -5.88 10.90 9.16
CA GLY A 287 -6.21 12.00 8.26
C GLY A 287 -7.50 11.75 7.48
N ILE A 288 -7.58 12.31 6.28
CA ILE A 288 -8.77 12.28 5.42
C ILE A 288 -8.43 11.61 4.10
N PHE A 289 -9.33 10.77 3.59
CA PHE A 289 -9.19 10.26 2.23
C PHE A 289 -10.45 10.52 1.40
N ILE A 290 -10.27 10.54 0.09
CA ILE A 290 -11.34 10.62 -0.89
C ILE A 290 -11.25 9.46 -1.86
N GLU A 291 -12.35 8.74 -2.02
CA GLU A 291 -12.57 7.77 -3.10
C GLU A 291 -13.42 8.41 -4.20
N TYR A 292 -13.00 8.29 -5.45
CA TYR A 292 -13.63 8.94 -6.60
C TYR A 292 -13.43 8.12 -7.87
N TYR A 293 -14.24 8.38 -8.89
CA TYR A 293 -14.10 7.78 -10.21
C TYR A 293 -13.45 8.76 -11.19
N ASP A 294 -12.78 8.23 -12.20
CA ASP A 294 -12.34 8.97 -13.38
C ASP A 294 -13.29 8.77 -14.58
N GLY A 295 -12.93 9.35 -15.73
CA GLY A 295 -13.71 9.21 -16.96
C GLY A 295 -13.73 7.82 -17.60
N GLU A 296 -12.92 6.89 -17.10
CA GLU A 296 -12.86 5.50 -17.55
C GLU A 296 -13.63 4.57 -16.61
N GLY A 297 -14.19 5.10 -15.51
CA GLY A 297 -14.86 4.32 -14.47
C GLY A 297 -13.89 3.61 -13.53
N THR A 298 -12.60 3.94 -13.57
CA THR A 298 -11.62 3.45 -12.60
C THR A 298 -11.84 4.16 -11.26
N LYS A 299 -11.89 3.38 -10.19
CA LYS A 299 -12.00 3.90 -8.83
C LYS A 299 -10.62 4.23 -8.27
N TRP A 300 -10.43 5.46 -7.83
CA TRP A 300 -9.20 5.99 -7.26
C TRP A 300 -9.38 6.38 -5.79
N LYS A 301 -8.27 6.46 -5.05
CA LYS A 301 -8.19 6.93 -3.67
C LYS A 301 -7.04 7.90 -3.51
N THR A 302 -7.32 9.09 -2.97
CA THR A 302 -6.30 10.04 -2.52
C THR A 302 -6.38 10.13 -1.00
N GLU A 303 -5.25 10.00 -0.31
CA GLU A 303 -5.15 10.08 1.15
C GLU A 303 -4.31 11.30 1.55
N LEU A 304 -4.82 12.09 2.49
CA LEU A 304 -4.17 13.27 3.07
C LEU A 304 -4.03 13.01 4.57
N ASP A 305 -2.82 13.10 5.11
CA ASP A 305 -2.68 13.14 6.57
C ASP A 305 -3.06 14.51 7.13
N TRP A 306 -3.02 14.67 8.45
CA TRP A 306 -3.41 15.94 9.09
C TRP A 306 -2.51 17.13 8.70
N TRP A 307 -1.24 16.88 8.37
CA TRP A 307 -0.32 17.90 7.85
C TRP A 307 -0.68 18.32 6.42
N ASP A 308 -0.99 17.37 5.54
CA ASP A 308 -1.50 17.66 4.21
C ASP A 308 -2.82 18.44 4.30
N CYS A 309 -3.74 18.04 5.18
CA CYS A 309 -5.00 18.74 5.41
C CYS A 309 -4.78 20.19 5.85
N ALA A 310 -3.88 20.42 6.81
CA ALA A 310 -3.53 21.76 7.26
C ALA A 310 -2.93 22.59 6.11
N ALA A 311 -1.94 22.07 5.40
CA ALA A 311 -1.35 22.76 4.25
C ALA A 311 -2.39 23.04 3.13
N TYR A 312 -3.34 22.12 2.93
CA TYR A 312 -4.42 22.26 1.96
C TYR A 312 -5.33 23.43 2.30
N VAL A 313 -5.81 23.51 3.55
CA VAL A 313 -6.65 24.61 4.02
C VAL A 313 -5.91 25.94 4.03
N ASP A 314 -4.63 25.95 4.42
CA ASP A 314 -3.77 27.14 4.36
C ASP A 314 -3.68 27.68 2.92
N SER A 315 -3.51 26.79 1.94
CA SER A 315 -3.53 27.15 0.52
C SER A 315 -4.89 27.69 0.06
N MET A 316 -6.00 27.12 0.51
CA MET A 316 -7.34 27.62 0.15
C MET A 316 -7.63 29.00 0.77
N ILE A 317 -7.10 29.29 1.96
CA ILE A 317 -7.23 30.61 2.57
C ILE A 317 -6.37 31.63 1.80
N ALA A 318 -5.15 31.24 1.41
CA ALA A 318 -4.22 32.11 0.70
C ALA A 318 -4.74 32.57 -0.67
N ASP A 319 -5.46 31.72 -1.41
CA ASP A 319 -6.06 32.08 -2.71
C ASP A 319 -7.54 32.49 -2.64
N GLY A 320 -8.13 32.52 -1.45
CA GLY A 320 -9.50 32.96 -1.21
C GLY A 320 -10.58 31.93 -1.57
N ALA A 321 -10.21 30.68 -1.86
CA ALA A 321 -11.16 29.57 -2.02
C ALA A 321 -11.87 29.21 -0.71
N TYR A 322 -11.23 29.44 0.45
CA TYR A 322 -11.84 29.23 1.76
C TYR A 322 -12.50 30.53 2.28
N GLN A 323 -13.80 30.50 2.48
CA GLN A 323 -14.62 31.65 2.87
C GLN A 323 -15.56 31.32 4.03
N THR A 324 -15.92 32.33 4.82
CA THR A 324 -16.87 32.18 5.93
C THR A 324 -18.15 32.95 5.65
N LYS A 325 -19.29 32.45 6.17
CA LYS A 325 -20.59 33.14 6.03
C LYS A 325 -20.68 34.43 6.86
N ALA A 326 -19.90 34.52 7.93
CA ALA A 326 -19.86 35.65 8.84
C ALA A 326 -18.45 35.81 9.44
N PRO A 327 -18.11 36.97 10.01
CA PRO A 327 -16.86 37.17 10.75
C PRO A 327 -16.90 36.47 12.13
N TYR A 328 -15.71 36.21 12.70
CA TYR A 328 -15.54 35.51 13.98
C TYR A 328 -16.31 36.15 15.16
N SER A 329 -16.40 37.49 15.19
CA SER A 329 -17.12 38.20 16.26
C SER A 329 -18.62 37.91 16.32
N GLU A 330 -19.21 37.41 15.24
CA GLU A 330 -20.65 37.12 15.15
C GLU A 330 -21.01 35.75 15.70
N ILE A 331 -20.03 34.88 15.95
CA ILE A 331 -20.32 33.51 16.38
C ILE A 331 -21.14 33.55 17.68
N GLY A 332 -20.90 34.52 18.58
CA GLY A 332 -21.51 34.56 19.92
C GLY A 332 -23.01 34.70 19.82
N ARG A 333 -23.44 35.60 18.93
CA ARG A 333 -24.84 35.77 18.56
C ARG A 333 -25.41 34.52 17.89
N ILE A 334 -24.65 33.86 17.00
CA ILE A 334 -25.09 32.61 16.34
C ILE A 334 -25.36 31.50 17.36
N LEU A 335 -24.54 31.38 18.41
CA LEU A 335 -24.74 30.40 19.49
C LEU A 335 -25.93 30.75 20.38
N GLU A 336 -26.14 32.02 20.68
CA GLU A 336 -27.31 32.49 21.46
C GLU A 336 -28.63 32.26 20.71
N GLU A 337 -28.65 32.48 19.40
CA GLU A 337 -29.81 32.24 18.53
C GLU A 337 -30.11 30.74 18.34
N ARG A 338 -29.10 29.86 18.46
CA ARG A 338 -29.21 28.41 18.23
C ARG A 338 -28.54 27.60 19.35
N PRO A 339 -29.10 27.62 20.59
CA PRO A 339 -28.45 27.04 21.77
C PRO A 339 -28.44 25.51 21.81
N TYR A 340 -29.15 24.82 20.91
CA TYR A 340 -29.40 23.38 20.98
C TYR A 340 -28.24 22.49 20.51
N VAL A 341 -27.08 23.05 20.16
CA VAL A 341 -25.95 22.30 19.60
C VAL A 341 -24.74 22.35 20.54
N SER A 342 -24.82 21.60 21.64
CA SER A 342 -23.81 21.59 22.72
C SER A 342 -22.37 21.35 22.23
N TRP A 343 -22.19 20.51 21.20
CA TRP A 343 -20.87 20.22 20.64
C TRP A 343 -20.23 21.41 19.91
N VAL A 344 -21.03 22.31 19.29
CA VAL A 344 -20.48 23.52 18.63
C VAL A 344 -19.92 24.48 19.67
N LYS A 345 -20.58 24.56 20.84
CA LYS A 345 -20.09 25.36 21.96
C LYS A 345 -18.76 24.82 22.48
N ASN A 346 -18.58 23.49 22.57
CA ASN A 346 -17.30 22.90 22.97
C ASN A 346 -16.18 23.27 21.99
N PHE A 347 -16.43 23.18 20.67
CA PHE A 347 -15.44 23.60 19.68
C PHE A 347 -15.08 25.08 19.79
N TRP A 348 -16.06 25.94 20.06
CA TRP A 348 -15.76 27.33 20.35
C TRP A 348 -14.83 27.46 21.56
N GLU A 349 -15.22 26.91 22.71
CA GLU A 349 -14.48 27.07 23.96
C GLU A 349 -13.05 26.52 23.84
N ASP A 350 -12.89 25.41 23.12
CA ASP A 350 -11.58 24.86 22.78
C ASP A 350 -10.80 25.80 21.85
N THR A 351 -11.45 26.45 20.88
CA THR A 351 -10.82 27.44 20.00
C THR A 351 -10.39 28.69 20.76
N GLU A 352 -11.18 29.19 21.69
CA GLU A 352 -10.79 30.33 22.53
C GLU A 352 -9.59 30.00 23.40
N ARG A 353 -9.56 28.80 24.01
CA ARG A 353 -8.39 28.33 24.76
C ARG A 353 -7.17 28.27 23.85
N TYR A 354 -7.32 27.65 22.68
CA TYR A 354 -6.27 27.52 21.66
C TYR A 354 -5.73 28.88 21.18
N LEU A 355 -6.59 29.87 20.99
CA LEU A 355 -6.19 31.23 20.57
C LEU A 355 -5.63 32.08 21.72
N SER A 356 -5.86 31.69 22.98
CA SER A 356 -5.34 32.38 24.16
C SER A 356 -3.89 32.01 24.50
N GLU A 357 -3.43 30.88 23.99
CA GLU A 357 -2.09 30.34 24.15
C GLU A 357 -1.21 30.77 22.95
N ASP A 358 0.10 30.97 23.20
CA ASP A 358 1.06 31.18 22.12
C ASP A 358 1.72 29.87 21.69
N ALA A 359 2.42 29.89 20.56
CA ALA A 359 3.09 28.71 20.00
C ALA A 359 4.06 28.05 21.01
N GLY A 360 4.78 28.83 21.82
CA GLY A 360 5.69 28.28 22.82
C GLY A 360 4.94 27.55 23.94
N GLN A 361 3.77 28.07 24.33
CA GLN A 361 2.90 27.40 25.29
C GLN A 361 2.32 26.09 24.73
N HIS A 362 1.90 26.06 23.46
CA HIS A 362 1.45 24.83 22.80
C HIS A 362 2.54 23.77 22.78
N GLN A 363 3.77 24.14 22.40
CA GLN A 363 4.93 23.24 22.40
C GLN A 363 5.19 22.67 23.81
N GLN A 364 5.19 23.54 24.82
CA GLN A 364 5.42 23.12 26.20
C GLN A 364 4.33 22.16 26.69
N ASN A 365 3.06 22.41 26.37
CA ASN A 365 1.95 21.53 26.76
C ASN A 365 2.11 20.10 26.18
N ARG A 366 2.64 19.98 24.95
CA ARG A 366 2.93 18.67 24.32
C ARG A 366 4.10 17.97 24.99
N LEU A 367 5.16 18.71 25.35
CA LEU A 367 6.29 18.18 26.11
C LEU A 367 5.85 17.72 27.52
N ASP A 368 5.02 18.50 28.20
CA ASP A 368 4.50 18.18 29.54
C ASP A 368 3.63 16.91 29.52
N THR A 369 2.82 16.75 28.47
CA THR A 369 2.04 15.52 28.24
C THR A 369 2.96 14.30 28.12
N LEU A 370 4.03 14.40 27.33
CA LEU A 370 4.99 13.31 27.16
C LEU A 370 5.80 13.03 28.43
N GLN A 371 6.23 14.07 29.15
CA GLN A 371 6.91 13.91 30.44
C GLN A 371 6.03 13.19 31.46
N THR A 372 4.75 13.56 31.54
CA THR A 372 3.76 12.86 32.39
C THR A 372 3.68 11.38 32.02
N VAL A 373 3.64 11.05 30.73
CA VAL A 373 3.63 9.64 30.27
C VAL A 373 4.92 8.93 30.64
N PHE A 374 6.08 9.57 30.51
CA PHE A 374 7.38 8.97 30.86
C PHE A 374 7.51 8.68 32.35
N GLU A 375 7.00 9.58 33.19
CA GLU A 375 6.95 9.40 34.65
C GLU A 375 6.06 8.20 35.03
N LEU A 376 4.85 8.15 34.48
CA LEU A 376 3.87 7.10 34.78
C LEU A 376 4.27 5.71 34.24
N THR A 377 5.07 5.69 33.17
CA THR A 377 5.58 4.45 32.55
C THR A 377 6.96 4.04 33.06
N GLY A 378 7.65 4.91 33.81
CA GLY A 378 8.95 4.65 34.42
C GLY A 378 10.15 4.76 33.46
N ILE A 379 10.02 5.49 32.35
CA ILE A 379 11.08 5.67 31.35
C ILE A 379 11.72 7.06 31.35
N GLN A 380 11.32 7.95 32.26
CA GLN A 380 11.80 9.34 32.32
C GLN A 380 13.33 9.49 32.34
N GLU A 381 14.04 8.65 33.11
CA GLU A 381 15.51 8.72 33.19
C GLU A 381 16.21 8.15 31.95
N GLN A 382 15.49 7.43 31.10
CA GLN A 382 16.01 6.77 29.90
C GLN A 382 15.81 7.62 28.65
N MET A 383 15.05 8.72 28.74
CA MET A 383 14.62 9.49 27.57
C MET A 383 14.93 10.97 27.76
N GLU A 384 15.74 11.52 26.86
CA GLU A 384 15.88 12.96 26.69
C GLU A 384 14.83 13.43 25.68
N ILE A 385 14.09 14.50 26.00
CA ILE A 385 13.05 15.06 25.13
C ILE A 385 13.17 16.57 25.04
N SER A 386 12.97 17.11 23.84
CA SER A 386 12.91 18.55 23.58
C SER A 386 12.06 18.84 22.35
N TRP A 387 11.82 20.12 22.07
CA TRP A 387 11.21 20.58 20.83
C TRP A 387 12.28 20.96 19.80
N ASP A 388 12.08 20.56 18.54
CA ASP A 388 12.89 20.99 17.41
C ASP A 388 12.18 22.12 16.65
N ASP A 389 12.55 23.37 16.93
CA ASP A 389 11.99 24.55 16.27
C ASP A 389 12.19 24.57 14.75
N ALA A 390 13.20 23.86 14.21
CA ALA A 390 13.49 23.88 12.78
C ALA A 390 12.52 23.02 11.97
N TYR A 391 12.02 21.95 12.59
CA TYR A 391 11.10 20.99 11.97
C TYR A 391 9.70 21.01 12.57
N ASP A 392 9.50 21.82 13.62
CA ASP A 392 8.22 22.00 14.29
C ASP A 392 7.66 20.67 14.84
N GLU A 393 8.54 19.94 15.54
CA GLU A 393 8.25 18.60 16.03
C GLU A 393 8.95 18.29 17.36
N VAL A 394 8.46 17.26 18.04
CA VAL A 394 9.14 16.69 19.20
C VAL A 394 10.35 15.88 18.73
N ILE A 395 11.48 16.04 19.41
CA ILE A 395 12.65 15.18 19.26
C ILE A 395 12.97 14.51 20.60
N ALA A 396 13.21 13.19 20.56
CA ALA A 396 13.57 12.43 21.75
C ALA A 396 14.69 11.43 21.47
N SER A 397 15.47 11.09 22.49
CA SER A 397 16.56 10.12 22.38
C SER A 397 16.77 9.34 23.67
N ASP A 398 17.09 8.05 23.53
CA ASP A 398 17.56 7.18 24.62
C ASP A 398 19.09 7.07 24.69
N GLY A 399 19.80 7.88 23.89
CA GLY A 399 21.25 7.84 23.71
C GLY A 399 21.74 6.91 22.59
N GLU A 400 20.93 5.97 22.11
CA GLU A 400 21.24 5.10 20.97
C GLU A 400 20.41 5.44 19.73
N THR A 401 19.11 5.66 19.95
CA THR A 401 18.10 5.98 18.94
C THR A 401 17.63 7.42 19.12
N VAL A 402 17.31 8.07 18.01
CA VAL A 402 16.69 9.40 18.00
C VAL A 402 15.36 9.26 17.25
N TRP A 403 14.28 9.66 17.90
CA TRP A 403 12.94 9.68 17.33
C TRP A 403 12.52 11.10 16.99
N HIS A 404 11.89 11.23 15.83
CA HIS A 404 11.42 12.50 15.28
C HIS A 404 9.89 12.50 15.16
N GLY A 405 9.26 13.54 15.70
CA GLY A 405 7.82 13.77 15.64
C GLY A 405 7.03 12.52 15.98
N ARG A 406 6.26 12.03 15.01
CA ARG A 406 5.38 10.87 15.15
C ARG A 406 6.10 9.57 15.52
N GLN A 407 7.38 9.41 15.17
CA GLN A 407 8.13 8.18 15.46
C GLN A 407 8.22 7.89 16.96
N LEU A 408 8.33 8.94 17.78
CA LEU A 408 8.34 8.79 19.24
C LEU A 408 7.00 8.25 19.73
N TYR A 409 5.90 8.86 19.29
CA TYR A 409 4.57 8.42 19.68
C TYR A 409 4.29 6.98 19.21
N ASP A 410 4.68 6.62 17.99
CA ASP A 410 4.56 5.25 17.50
C ASP A 410 5.39 4.25 18.32
N TYR A 411 6.59 4.63 18.76
CA TYR A 411 7.39 3.82 19.68
C TYR A 411 6.67 3.64 21.02
N LEU A 412 6.14 4.72 21.61
CA LEU A 412 5.40 4.64 22.87
C LEU A 412 4.21 3.68 22.77
N PHE A 413 3.38 3.83 21.73
CA PHE A 413 2.20 2.98 21.53
C PHE A 413 2.54 1.53 21.21
N ARG A 414 3.71 1.22 20.64
CA ARG A 414 4.07 -0.16 20.28
C ARG A 414 4.85 -0.88 21.37
N GLU A 415 5.76 -0.17 22.03
CA GLU A 415 6.78 -0.80 22.88
C GLU A 415 6.67 -0.44 24.37
N VAL A 416 5.99 0.67 24.72
CA VAL A 416 5.97 1.19 26.11
C VAL A 416 4.59 1.06 26.75
N LEU A 417 3.54 1.40 26.02
CA LEU A 417 2.16 1.36 26.51
C LEU A 417 1.63 -0.07 26.58
N VAL A 418 0.87 -0.35 27.63
CA VAL A 418 0.23 -1.65 27.89
C VAL A 418 -1.28 -1.47 27.83
N PHE A 419 -1.90 -2.03 26.80
CA PHE A 419 -3.33 -1.86 26.55
C PHE A 419 -4.15 -2.95 27.26
N ASP A 420 -4.59 -2.65 28.49
CA ASP A 420 -5.49 -3.52 29.26
C ASP A 420 -6.93 -3.50 28.73
N SER A 421 -7.32 -2.43 28.04
CA SER A 421 -8.60 -2.29 27.36
C SER A 421 -8.42 -1.49 26.06
N PRO A 422 -9.41 -1.49 25.14
CA PRO A 422 -9.25 -0.86 23.82
C PRO A 422 -8.79 0.60 23.96
N ARG A 423 -7.62 0.91 23.37
CA ARG A 423 -6.99 2.25 23.40
C ARG A 423 -6.69 2.80 24.80
N ARG A 424 -6.52 1.94 25.80
CA ARG A 424 -6.33 2.36 27.20
C ARG A 424 -5.18 1.63 27.90
N ASP A 425 -4.22 2.42 28.38
CA ASP A 425 -3.27 2.01 29.41
C ASP A 425 -3.78 2.51 30.78
N ASN A 426 -3.97 1.60 31.75
CA ASN A 426 -4.55 1.96 33.04
C ASN A 426 -3.62 2.81 33.92
N ARG A 427 -2.32 2.88 33.60
CA ARG A 427 -1.37 3.75 34.29
C ARG A 427 -1.59 5.22 33.94
N ILE A 428 -2.21 5.50 32.79
CA ILE A 428 -2.33 6.84 32.23
C ILE A 428 -3.73 7.43 32.47
N PRO A 429 -3.84 8.66 32.99
CA PRO A 429 -5.12 9.38 33.12
C PRO A 429 -5.88 9.49 31.79
N TYR A 430 -7.21 9.63 31.85
CA TYR A 430 -8.04 9.58 30.64
C TYR A 430 -7.77 10.72 29.66
N ASP A 431 -7.72 11.92 30.21
CA ASP A 431 -7.40 13.16 29.52
C ASP A 431 -5.99 13.12 28.90
N VAL A 432 -5.00 12.64 29.65
CA VAL A 432 -3.62 12.50 29.16
C VAL A 432 -3.54 11.50 28.01
N MET A 433 -4.25 10.36 28.12
CA MET A 433 -4.28 9.35 27.06
C MET A 433 -4.94 9.89 25.78
N GLY A 434 -6.06 10.61 25.92
CA GLY A 434 -6.73 11.24 24.79
C GLY A 434 -5.84 12.29 24.12
N GLN A 435 -5.19 13.15 24.92
CA GLN A 435 -4.24 14.14 24.40
C GLN A 435 -3.07 13.46 23.67
N LEU A 436 -2.53 12.37 24.22
CA LEU A 436 -1.43 11.62 23.62
C LEU A 436 -1.83 11.01 22.27
N GLU A 437 -3.07 10.52 22.13
CA GLU A 437 -3.60 10.04 20.84
C GLU A 437 -3.70 11.17 19.81
N HIS A 438 -4.29 12.31 20.17
CA HIS A 438 -4.39 13.47 19.28
C HIS A 438 -3.01 13.94 18.82
N ASP A 439 -2.06 14.05 19.76
CA ASP A 439 -0.68 14.44 19.47
C ASP A 439 0.03 13.44 18.56
N ARG A 440 -0.21 12.15 18.73
CA ARG A 440 0.38 11.11 17.88
C ARG A 440 0.00 11.28 16.42
N PHE A 441 -1.29 11.48 16.13
CA PHE A 441 -1.78 11.55 14.75
C PHE A 441 -1.54 12.91 14.09
N SER A 442 -1.57 14.00 14.87
CA SER A 442 -1.29 15.36 14.37
C SER A 442 0.21 15.68 14.24
N SER A 443 1.09 14.83 14.75
CA SER A 443 2.55 14.99 14.63
C SER A 443 3.06 14.76 13.21
N HIS A 444 4.09 15.53 12.85
CA HIS A 444 4.83 15.33 11.62
C HIS A 444 5.34 13.90 11.50
N ASN A 445 5.12 13.29 10.34
CA ASN A 445 5.58 11.94 10.03
C ASN A 445 6.85 12.00 9.16
N PRO A 446 8.05 11.83 9.72
CA PRO A 446 9.30 11.91 8.97
C PRO A 446 9.49 10.77 7.96
N ASP A 447 8.73 9.67 8.09
CA ASP A 447 8.80 8.53 7.17
C ASP A 447 7.94 8.73 5.92
N LYS A 448 7.14 9.80 5.87
CA LYS A 448 6.29 10.13 4.73
C LYS A 448 7.13 10.63 3.55
N ALA A 449 7.07 9.90 2.43
CA ALA A 449 7.83 10.19 1.23
C ALA A 449 7.04 11.00 0.17
N VAL A 450 5.71 10.95 0.22
CA VAL A 450 4.81 11.57 -0.77
C VAL A 450 3.89 12.52 -0.03
N PHE A 451 3.93 13.80 -0.41
CA PHE A 451 3.07 14.84 0.14
C PHE A 451 2.02 15.23 -0.88
N ILE A 452 0.78 15.36 -0.43
CA ILE A 452 -0.33 15.78 -1.28
C ILE A 452 -0.54 17.29 -1.09
N HIS A 453 -0.29 18.04 -2.16
CA HIS A 453 -0.50 19.48 -2.19
C HIS A 453 -1.64 19.86 -3.13
N ARG A 454 -2.43 20.85 -2.71
CA ARG A 454 -3.46 21.46 -3.56
C ARG A 454 -2.79 22.14 -4.75
N LYS A 455 -3.25 21.89 -5.98
CA LYS A 455 -2.79 22.62 -7.16
C LYS A 455 -3.58 23.93 -7.23
N THR A 456 -2.92 25.07 -7.09
CA THR A 456 -3.53 26.39 -7.31
C THR A 456 -3.66 26.67 -8.80
N SER A 457 -4.49 27.64 -9.21
CA SER A 457 -4.65 28.04 -10.62
C SER A 457 -3.32 28.42 -11.31
N ASP A 458 -2.33 28.86 -10.54
CA ASP A 458 -0.99 29.21 -11.03
C ASP A 458 -0.07 27.98 -11.24
N MET A 459 -0.42 26.84 -10.64
CA MET A 459 0.30 25.56 -10.68
C MET A 459 -0.47 24.50 -11.47
N ALA A 460 -1.60 24.86 -12.08
CA ALA A 460 -2.33 24.00 -12.99
C ALA A 460 -1.48 23.78 -14.25
N GLU A 461 -1.13 22.52 -14.52
CA GLU A 461 -0.59 22.14 -15.83
C GLU A 461 -1.53 22.71 -16.91
N PRO A 462 -0.98 23.35 -17.95
CA PRO A 462 -1.81 23.99 -18.95
C PRO A 462 -2.82 22.98 -19.48
N ALA A 463 -4.09 23.37 -19.58
CA ALA A 463 -5.18 22.50 -20.04
C ALA A 463 -4.86 21.78 -21.38
N ALA A 464 -3.92 22.32 -22.16
CA ALA A 464 -3.36 21.68 -23.35
C ALA A 464 -2.61 20.37 -23.04
N GLU A 465 -1.77 20.29 -22.02
CA GLU A 465 -1.02 19.06 -21.67
C GLU A 465 -1.93 17.96 -21.11
N VAL A 466 -2.94 18.35 -20.31
CA VAL A 466 -3.97 17.42 -19.81
C VAL A 466 -4.84 16.91 -20.97
N SER A 467 -5.21 17.80 -21.90
CA SER A 467 -5.95 17.43 -23.12
C SER A 467 -5.14 16.51 -24.03
N GLU A 468 -3.82 16.73 -24.16
CA GLU A 468 -2.94 15.88 -24.96
C GLU A 468 -2.80 14.48 -24.35
N LYS A 469 -2.62 14.37 -23.03
CA LYS A 469 -2.61 13.07 -22.33
C LYS A 469 -3.96 12.36 -22.42
N GLN A 470 -5.07 13.09 -22.27
CA GLN A 470 -6.40 12.53 -22.44
C GLN A 470 -6.63 12.02 -23.87
N GLU A 471 -6.15 12.75 -24.88
CA GLU A 471 -6.23 12.33 -26.27
C GLU A 471 -5.31 11.12 -26.56
N GLU A 472 -4.15 11.03 -25.90
CA GLU A 472 -3.26 9.88 -25.99
C GLU A 472 -3.91 8.60 -25.45
N ASN A 473 -4.62 8.69 -24.32
CA ASN A 473 -5.29 7.54 -23.72
C ASN A 473 -6.39 6.95 -24.63
N LEU A 474 -7.02 7.76 -25.49
CA LEU A 474 -8.10 7.30 -26.39
C LEU A 474 -7.67 6.22 -27.38
N TRP A 475 -6.37 6.10 -27.67
CA TRP A 475 -5.81 5.04 -28.52
C TRP A 475 -4.84 4.12 -27.76
N LEU A 476 -4.18 4.61 -26.72
CA LEU A 476 -3.19 3.84 -25.96
C LEU A 476 -3.84 2.75 -25.10
N GLU A 477 -4.94 3.04 -24.39
CA GLU A 477 -5.65 2.04 -23.59
C GLU A 477 -6.27 0.93 -24.45
N PRO A 478 -6.94 1.23 -25.58
CA PRO A 478 -7.33 0.22 -26.56
C PRO A 478 -6.18 -0.66 -27.06
N LEU A 479 -4.99 -0.10 -27.26
CA LEU A 479 -3.80 -0.84 -27.68
C LEU A 479 -3.26 -1.74 -26.56
N LYS A 480 -3.24 -1.27 -25.31
CA LYS A 480 -2.89 -2.09 -24.14
C LYS A 480 -3.89 -3.22 -23.97
N GLY A 481 -5.19 -2.93 -24.07
CA GLY A 481 -6.29 -3.91 -24.07
C GLY A 481 -6.10 -4.96 -25.15
N TYR A 482 -5.76 -4.55 -26.38
CA TYR A 482 -5.43 -5.49 -27.46
C TYR A 482 -4.26 -6.43 -27.12
N PHE A 483 -3.22 -5.96 -26.42
CA PHE A 483 -2.14 -6.84 -25.96
C PHE A 483 -2.52 -7.69 -24.74
N ASN A 484 -3.50 -7.26 -23.94
CA ASN A 484 -3.86 -7.89 -22.68
C ASN A 484 -5.00 -8.91 -22.78
N GLU A 485 -6.06 -8.56 -23.50
CA GLU A 485 -7.34 -9.27 -23.58
C GLU A 485 -7.40 -10.18 -24.82
N GLU A 486 -6.68 -9.83 -25.89
CA GLU A 486 -6.92 -10.42 -27.22
C GLU A 486 -5.95 -11.56 -27.60
N ILE A 487 -5.07 -11.96 -26.68
CA ILE A 487 -4.22 -13.11 -26.96
C ILE A 487 -5.06 -14.37 -26.71
N GLN A 488 -5.55 -14.96 -27.80
CA GLN A 488 -6.47 -16.11 -27.82
C GLN A 488 -6.04 -17.35 -27.01
N TYR A 489 -4.85 -17.39 -26.41
CA TYR A 489 -4.49 -18.38 -25.38
C TYR A 489 -3.45 -17.78 -24.43
N ILE A 490 -3.64 -18.00 -23.12
CA ILE A 490 -2.65 -17.66 -22.06
C ILE A 490 -1.23 -18.12 -22.42
N SER A 491 -1.11 -19.22 -23.18
CA SER A 491 0.13 -19.74 -23.76
C SER A 491 0.92 -18.71 -24.57
N VAL A 492 0.29 -18.00 -25.52
CA VAL A 492 1.00 -17.04 -26.38
C VAL A 492 1.50 -15.85 -25.57
N LYS A 493 0.68 -15.34 -24.64
CA LYS A 493 1.05 -14.23 -23.75
C LYS A 493 2.24 -14.60 -22.87
N THR A 494 2.20 -15.81 -22.31
CA THR A 494 3.28 -16.39 -21.50
C THR A 494 4.58 -16.54 -22.30
N LEU A 495 4.50 -16.96 -23.57
CA LEU A 495 5.66 -17.12 -24.44
C LEU A 495 6.22 -15.76 -24.93
N ILE A 496 5.38 -14.76 -25.16
CA ILE A 496 5.81 -13.38 -25.42
C ILE A 496 6.56 -12.84 -24.20
N TYR A 497 6.00 -12.99 -23.00
CA TYR A 497 6.64 -12.60 -21.74
C TYR A 497 8.00 -13.27 -21.55
N ASP A 498 8.12 -14.59 -21.81
CA ASP A 498 9.40 -15.30 -21.76
C ASP A 498 10.42 -14.72 -22.75
N ILE A 499 10.02 -14.37 -23.98
CA ILE A 499 10.92 -13.69 -24.92
C ILE A 499 11.32 -12.30 -24.41
N PHE A 500 10.37 -11.53 -23.88
CA PHE A 500 10.56 -10.14 -23.47
C PHE A 500 11.42 -9.99 -22.22
N THR A 501 11.38 -10.97 -21.31
CA THR A 501 12.26 -11.06 -20.14
C THR A 501 13.66 -11.59 -20.46
N THR A 502 13.94 -11.97 -21.72
CA THR A 502 15.29 -12.36 -22.15
C THR A 502 16.17 -11.16 -22.49
N ASN A 503 17.47 -11.43 -22.68
CA ASN A 503 18.49 -10.45 -23.04
C ASN A 503 18.55 -10.13 -24.55
N LEU A 504 17.50 -10.43 -25.32
CA LEU A 504 17.39 -10.05 -26.72
C LEU A 504 17.37 -8.52 -26.87
N SER A 505 17.89 -8.00 -27.98
CA SER A 505 17.86 -6.56 -28.26
C SER A 505 16.43 -6.08 -28.51
N MET A 506 16.17 -4.79 -28.31
CA MET A 506 14.85 -4.20 -28.60
C MET A 506 14.44 -4.44 -30.07
N GLU A 507 15.39 -4.38 -30.99
CA GLU A 507 15.16 -4.68 -32.41
C GLU A 507 14.73 -6.14 -32.65
N SER A 508 15.31 -7.09 -31.90
CA SER A 508 14.87 -8.49 -31.96
C SER A 508 13.49 -8.69 -31.34
N LYS A 509 13.16 -7.95 -30.27
CA LYS A 509 11.82 -8.00 -29.64
C LYS A 509 10.76 -7.41 -30.58
N ALA A 510 11.05 -6.27 -31.21
CA ALA A 510 10.20 -5.67 -32.22
C ALA A 510 10.00 -6.60 -33.43
N GLY A 511 11.07 -7.20 -33.95
CA GLY A 511 10.99 -8.16 -35.05
C GLY A 511 10.23 -9.44 -34.67
N PHE A 512 10.27 -9.85 -33.40
CA PHE A 512 9.45 -10.96 -32.91
C PHE A 512 7.97 -10.59 -32.94
N LEU A 513 7.59 -9.40 -32.44
CA LEU A 513 6.20 -8.92 -32.54
C LEU A 513 5.74 -8.80 -34.00
N ALA A 514 6.58 -8.28 -34.90
CA ALA A 514 6.25 -8.17 -36.32
C ALA A 514 5.93 -9.53 -36.96
N ASN A 515 6.68 -10.58 -36.58
CA ASN A 515 6.42 -11.93 -37.08
C ASN A 515 5.17 -12.56 -36.46
N VAL A 516 4.80 -12.18 -35.24
CA VAL A 516 3.62 -12.69 -34.53
C VAL A 516 2.35 -11.99 -34.99
N TYR A 517 2.37 -10.65 -35.11
CA TYR A 517 1.19 -9.82 -35.34
C TYR A 517 1.05 -9.34 -36.79
N GLY A 518 2.15 -9.20 -37.53
CA GLY A 518 2.17 -8.54 -38.84
C GLY A 518 1.94 -9.45 -40.04
N GLU A 519 1.85 -10.78 -39.84
CA GLU A 519 1.53 -11.74 -40.89
C GLU A 519 0.11 -12.30 -40.70
N GLN A 520 -0.75 -12.08 -41.69
CA GLN A 520 -2.04 -12.77 -41.74
C GLN A 520 -1.82 -14.25 -42.03
N ARG A 521 -2.39 -15.11 -41.19
CA ARG A 521 -2.27 -16.57 -41.29
C ARG A 521 -3.67 -17.19 -41.31
N GLU A 522 -3.86 -18.13 -42.22
CA GLU A 522 -5.14 -18.82 -42.42
C GLU A 522 -5.54 -19.57 -41.14
N GLY A 523 -6.76 -19.36 -40.65
CA GLY A 523 -7.26 -19.96 -39.40
C GLY A 523 -6.82 -19.26 -38.11
N PHE A 524 -6.10 -18.14 -38.19
CA PHE A 524 -5.74 -17.31 -37.03
C PHE A 524 -6.56 -16.02 -37.02
N PHE A 525 -7.62 -15.99 -36.21
CA PHE A 525 -8.50 -14.84 -36.05
C PHE A 525 -8.04 -14.01 -34.85
N MET A 526 -7.44 -12.84 -35.06
CA MET A 526 -7.28 -11.89 -33.96
C MET A 526 -8.33 -10.79 -34.14
N SER A 527 -8.94 -10.32 -33.05
CA SER A 527 -9.96 -9.29 -33.14
C SER A 527 -9.47 -8.08 -33.93
N GLU A 528 -10.40 -7.52 -34.69
CA GLU A 528 -10.25 -6.25 -35.40
C GLU A 528 -10.82 -5.08 -34.59
N TYR A 529 -11.34 -5.35 -33.39
CA TYR A 529 -12.05 -4.38 -32.57
C TYR A 529 -11.68 -4.47 -31.09
N THR A 530 -11.54 -3.31 -30.47
CA THR A 530 -11.49 -3.11 -29.01
C THR A 530 -12.43 -1.96 -28.65
N ASP A 531 -12.55 -1.62 -27.37
CA ASP A 531 -13.41 -0.52 -26.93
C ASP A 531 -12.58 0.59 -26.25
N ASN A 532 -13.02 1.83 -26.43
CA ASN A 532 -12.65 2.97 -25.58
C ASN A 532 -13.92 3.59 -24.97
N SER A 533 -13.76 4.65 -24.16
CA SER A 533 -14.88 5.33 -23.47
C SER A 533 -15.95 5.92 -24.40
N TYR A 534 -15.69 6.02 -25.72
CA TYR A 534 -16.62 6.58 -26.72
C TYR A 534 -17.10 5.54 -27.75
N GLY A 535 -16.67 4.28 -27.62
CA GLY A 535 -17.16 3.15 -28.42
C GLY A 535 -16.06 2.31 -29.08
N LYS A 536 -16.44 1.59 -30.13
CA LYS A 536 -15.58 0.60 -30.78
C LYS A 536 -14.40 1.24 -31.51
N CYS A 537 -13.20 0.88 -31.08
CA CYS A 537 -11.95 1.11 -31.78
C CYS A 537 -11.70 -0.01 -32.81
N LYS A 538 -11.18 0.33 -33.98
CA LYS A 538 -10.77 -0.63 -35.01
C LYS A 538 -9.25 -0.77 -35.02
N ILE A 539 -8.76 -2.00 -34.97
CA ILE A 539 -7.33 -2.32 -35.01
C ILE A 539 -7.01 -3.05 -36.32
N SER A 540 -6.05 -2.52 -37.07
CA SER A 540 -5.43 -3.18 -38.21
C SER A 540 -3.92 -3.28 -38.03
N ARG A 541 -3.29 -4.24 -38.72
CA ARG A 541 -1.89 -4.59 -38.51
C ARG A 541 -1.25 -5.10 -39.78
N ASP A 542 0.01 -4.78 -39.95
CA ASP A 542 0.86 -5.26 -41.03
C ASP A 542 2.28 -5.54 -40.48
N LYS A 543 3.26 -5.75 -41.35
CA LYS A 543 4.64 -6.04 -40.95
C LYS A 543 5.38 -4.86 -40.33
N GLU A 544 4.88 -3.64 -40.49
CA GLU A 544 5.52 -2.42 -40.02
C GLU A 544 4.95 -1.97 -38.67
N GLY A 545 3.66 -2.23 -38.41
CA GLY A 545 3.05 -1.83 -37.15
C GLY A 545 1.56 -2.14 -37.04
N ILE A 546 0.92 -1.36 -36.16
CA ILE A 546 -0.50 -1.45 -35.81
C ILE A 546 -1.13 -0.07 -36.02
N ASP A 547 -2.26 -0.03 -36.72
CA ASP A 547 -3.12 1.15 -36.85
C ASP A 547 -4.35 0.99 -35.96
N ILE A 548 -4.70 2.07 -35.26
CA ILE A 548 -5.80 2.17 -34.32
C ILE A 548 -6.68 3.34 -34.77
N SER A 549 -7.92 3.03 -35.14
CA SER A 549 -8.96 4.03 -35.41
C SER A 549 -9.91 4.07 -34.23
N TYR A 550 -10.09 5.22 -33.60
CA TYR A 550 -10.83 5.35 -32.35
C TYR A 550 -11.84 6.52 -32.39
N PRO A 551 -13.03 6.38 -31.77
CA PRO A 551 -13.98 7.48 -31.66
C PRO A 551 -13.55 8.49 -30.59
N ARG A 552 -13.90 9.76 -30.81
CA ARG A 552 -13.68 10.89 -29.88
C ARG A 552 -15.01 11.42 -29.34
N ALA A 553 -14.94 12.20 -28.25
CA ALA A 553 -16.09 12.81 -27.59
C ALA A 553 -16.95 13.70 -28.50
N ASP A 554 -16.34 14.36 -29.49
CA ASP A 554 -16.99 15.25 -30.46
C ASP A 554 -17.67 14.49 -31.63
N GLY A 555 -17.63 13.15 -31.60
CA GLY A 555 -18.15 12.29 -32.66
C GLY A 555 -17.22 12.14 -33.86
N THR A 556 -16.04 12.76 -33.86
CA THR A 556 -15.02 12.56 -34.90
C THR A 556 -14.22 11.28 -34.64
N LYS A 557 -13.43 10.85 -35.64
CA LYS A 557 -12.54 9.69 -35.54
C LYS A 557 -11.09 10.14 -35.49
N GLY A 558 -10.34 9.60 -34.54
CA GLY A 558 -8.88 9.68 -34.50
C GLY A 558 -8.25 8.45 -35.15
N GLU A 559 -7.05 8.62 -35.71
CA GLU A 559 -6.24 7.54 -36.26
C GLU A 559 -4.83 7.64 -35.69
N LYS A 560 -4.29 6.51 -35.21
CA LYS A 560 -2.92 6.40 -34.71
C LYS A 560 -2.24 5.16 -35.29
N ARG A 561 -1.06 5.33 -35.86
CA ARG A 561 -0.16 4.24 -36.23
C ARG A 561 1.01 4.15 -35.26
N VAL A 562 1.31 2.94 -34.78
CA VAL A 562 2.46 2.64 -33.94
C VAL A 562 3.29 1.52 -34.56
N ASP A 563 4.62 1.63 -34.49
CA ASP A 563 5.51 0.58 -34.98
C ASP A 563 5.74 -0.52 -33.93
N TYR A 564 6.26 -1.67 -34.35
CA TYR A 564 6.54 -2.76 -33.41
C TYR A 564 7.67 -2.47 -32.41
N ARG A 565 8.46 -1.42 -32.62
CA ARG A 565 9.44 -0.99 -31.64
C ARG A 565 8.75 -0.30 -30.46
N TYR A 566 7.79 0.57 -30.75
CA TYR A 566 6.90 1.17 -29.76
C TYR A 566 6.08 0.10 -29.04
N CYS A 567 5.47 -0.84 -29.76
CA CYS A 567 4.74 -1.95 -29.14
C CYS A 567 5.64 -2.79 -28.22
N ALA A 568 6.91 -3.02 -28.59
CA ALA A 568 7.84 -3.75 -27.75
C ALA A 568 8.21 -2.99 -26.47
N ASP A 569 8.34 -1.67 -26.55
CA ASP A 569 8.58 -0.82 -25.40
C ASP A 569 7.36 -0.81 -24.46
N LEU A 570 6.16 -0.65 -25.03
CA LEU A 570 4.88 -0.68 -24.30
C LEU A 570 4.69 -2.01 -23.55
N ILE A 571 4.91 -3.16 -24.20
CA ILE A 571 4.78 -4.47 -23.54
C ILE A 571 5.82 -4.62 -22.42
N LEU A 572 7.05 -4.12 -22.59
CA LEU A 572 8.05 -4.16 -21.51
C LEU A 572 7.62 -3.31 -20.32
N HIS A 573 7.07 -2.13 -20.57
CA HIS A 573 6.55 -1.27 -19.53
C HIS A 573 5.38 -1.92 -18.79
N MET A 574 4.44 -2.52 -19.52
CA MET A 574 3.35 -3.32 -18.92
C MET A 574 3.87 -4.51 -18.11
N ILE A 575 4.98 -5.14 -18.50
CA ILE A 575 5.63 -6.20 -17.71
C ILE A 575 6.25 -5.64 -16.43
N GLU A 576 6.88 -4.47 -16.47
CA GLU A 576 7.48 -3.79 -15.32
C GLU A 576 6.43 -3.33 -14.30
N GLU A 577 5.24 -2.92 -14.76
CA GLU A 577 4.10 -2.52 -13.92
C GLU A 577 3.26 -3.70 -13.42
N ASN A 578 3.63 -4.95 -13.74
CA ASN A 578 2.83 -6.17 -13.48
C ASN A 578 1.44 -6.19 -14.16
N ASP A 579 1.24 -5.36 -15.19
CA ASP A 579 -0.02 -5.20 -15.92
C ASP A 579 -0.11 -6.09 -17.16
N TYR A 580 0.94 -6.85 -17.50
CA TYR A 580 0.94 -7.80 -18.65
C TYR A 580 0.63 -9.25 -18.24
N LEU A 581 1.29 -9.82 -17.22
CA LEU A 581 1.02 -11.18 -16.73
C LEU A 581 1.10 -11.21 -15.22
N THR A 582 0.16 -11.92 -14.58
CA THR A 582 0.20 -12.13 -13.13
C THR A 582 1.37 -13.04 -12.73
N GLU A 583 2.03 -12.71 -11.62
CA GLU A 583 3.26 -13.37 -11.14
C GLU A 583 3.08 -14.90 -11.01
N GLY A 584 1.89 -15.36 -10.60
CA GLY A 584 1.57 -16.79 -10.44
C GLY A 584 1.40 -17.59 -11.74
N ILE A 585 1.24 -16.96 -12.91
CA ILE A 585 1.16 -17.68 -14.20
C ILE A 585 2.57 -17.97 -14.73
N PHE A 586 3.50 -17.02 -14.57
CA PHE A 586 4.87 -17.20 -15.02
C PHE A 586 5.65 -18.24 -14.21
N GLU A 587 5.44 -18.33 -12.89
CA GLU A 587 6.05 -19.39 -12.09
C GLU A 587 5.58 -20.79 -12.52
N ARG A 588 4.28 -20.95 -12.82
CA ARG A 588 3.74 -22.20 -13.38
C ARG A 588 4.35 -22.55 -14.75
N PHE A 589 4.66 -21.56 -15.58
CA PHE A 589 5.38 -21.77 -16.83
C PHE A 589 6.82 -22.28 -16.62
N LYS A 590 7.53 -21.78 -15.60
CA LYS A 590 8.88 -22.28 -15.28
C LYS A 590 8.87 -23.74 -14.83
N GLU A 591 7.84 -24.13 -14.07
CA GLU A 591 7.67 -25.49 -13.57
C GLU A 591 7.29 -26.48 -14.69
N ALA A 592 6.37 -26.08 -15.58
CA ALA A 592 5.87 -26.94 -16.66
C ALA A 592 5.76 -26.19 -18.01
N PRO A 593 6.88 -25.93 -18.72
CA PRO A 593 6.85 -25.17 -19.98
C PRO A 593 6.00 -25.82 -21.08
N GLY A 594 5.89 -27.15 -21.05
CA GLY A 594 5.09 -27.93 -22.02
C GLY A 594 3.57 -27.75 -21.86
N ALA A 595 3.10 -27.25 -20.72
CA ALA A 595 1.67 -26.96 -20.48
C ALA A 595 1.18 -25.70 -21.21
N PHE A 596 2.10 -24.87 -21.73
CA PHE A 596 1.83 -23.61 -22.41
C PHE A 596 2.15 -23.68 -23.92
N ALA A 597 1.89 -24.82 -24.55
CA ALA A 597 2.03 -24.95 -26.00
C ALA A 597 1.05 -24.02 -26.73
N ALA A 598 1.52 -23.38 -27.79
CA ALA A 598 0.71 -22.58 -28.71
C ALA A 598 0.58 -23.30 -30.06
N MET A 599 -0.11 -22.66 -31.02
CA MET A 599 -0.23 -23.18 -32.39
C MET A 599 1.15 -23.49 -33.00
N PRO A 600 1.30 -24.54 -33.84
CA PRO A 600 2.59 -24.99 -34.36
C PRO A 600 3.42 -23.86 -34.99
N TRP A 601 2.76 -22.98 -35.76
CA TRP A 601 3.40 -21.86 -36.43
C TRP A 601 3.98 -20.82 -35.47
N PHE A 602 3.34 -20.61 -34.31
CA PHE A 602 3.84 -19.69 -33.28
C PHE A 602 5.04 -20.29 -32.58
N MET A 603 4.98 -21.59 -32.29
CA MET A 603 6.07 -22.34 -31.66
C MET A 603 7.33 -22.33 -32.54
N GLU A 604 7.20 -22.39 -33.87
CA GLU A 604 8.32 -22.22 -34.80
C GLU A 604 9.01 -20.85 -34.64
N ILE A 605 8.23 -19.76 -34.64
CA ILE A 605 8.77 -18.40 -34.42
C ILE A 605 9.44 -18.32 -33.05
N TYR A 606 8.75 -18.78 -32.00
CA TYR A 606 9.27 -18.76 -30.63
C TYR A 606 10.61 -19.50 -30.53
N HIS A 607 10.71 -20.72 -31.05
CA HIS A 607 11.93 -21.52 -31.02
C HIS A 607 13.06 -20.85 -31.82
N GLU A 608 12.76 -20.26 -32.97
CA GLU A 608 13.75 -19.50 -33.75
C GLU A 608 14.38 -18.38 -32.91
N TYR A 609 13.57 -17.61 -32.18
CA TYR A 609 14.07 -16.52 -31.33
C TYR A 609 14.82 -17.03 -30.09
N LYS A 610 14.41 -18.14 -29.48
CA LYS A 610 15.17 -18.80 -28.41
C LYS A 610 16.53 -19.29 -28.91
N GLU A 611 16.61 -19.79 -30.14
CA GLU A 611 17.89 -20.16 -30.77
C GLU A 611 18.79 -18.95 -31.02
N ARG A 612 18.24 -17.84 -31.52
CA ARG A 612 18.98 -16.57 -31.69
C ARG A 612 19.59 -16.10 -30.36
N MET A 613 18.85 -16.21 -29.25
CA MET A 613 19.35 -15.95 -27.89
C MET A 613 20.49 -16.90 -27.49
N ARG A 614 20.39 -18.19 -27.84
CA ARG A 614 21.46 -19.17 -27.57
C ARG A 614 22.72 -18.90 -28.39
N ARG A 615 22.58 -18.51 -29.65
CA ARG A 615 23.68 -18.14 -30.56
C ARG A 615 24.37 -16.85 -30.08
N SER A 616 23.63 -15.84 -29.64
CA SER A 616 24.19 -14.60 -29.09
C SER A 616 24.99 -14.83 -27.79
N ARG A 617 24.49 -15.71 -26.89
CA ARG A 617 25.23 -16.15 -25.68
C ARG A 617 26.51 -16.91 -26.03
N THR A 618 26.46 -17.79 -27.02
CA THR A 618 27.62 -18.58 -27.46
C THR A 618 28.68 -17.70 -28.13
N SER A 619 28.26 -16.71 -28.92
CA SER A 619 29.14 -15.72 -29.55
C SER A 619 29.78 -14.76 -28.53
N ARG A 620 29.03 -14.29 -27.51
CA ARG A 620 29.62 -13.56 -26.37
C ARG A 620 30.64 -14.41 -25.61
N ARG A 621 30.37 -15.70 -25.39
CA ARG A 621 31.29 -16.62 -24.70
C ARG A 621 32.55 -16.91 -25.55
N SER A 622 32.43 -16.99 -26.87
CA SER A 622 33.58 -17.13 -27.79
C SER A 622 34.44 -15.84 -27.86
N LEU A 623 33.82 -14.66 -27.84
CA LEU A 623 34.51 -13.37 -27.78
C LEU A 623 35.22 -13.15 -26.44
N LEU A 624 34.60 -13.53 -25.32
CA LEU A 624 35.21 -13.47 -23.97
C LEU A 624 36.38 -14.46 -23.84
N THR A 625 36.26 -15.66 -24.42
CA THR A 625 37.37 -16.64 -24.46
C THR A 625 38.49 -16.20 -25.41
N GLY A 626 38.16 -15.55 -26.53
CA GLY A 626 39.11 -14.90 -27.44
C GLY A 626 39.89 -13.76 -26.78
N ARG A 627 39.21 -12.87 -26.05
CA ARG A 627 39.83 -11.81 -25.24
C ARG A 627 40.69 -12.38 -24.10
N ARG A 628 40.25 -13.46 -23.43
CA ARG A 628 41.05 -14.17 -22.42
C ARG A 628 42.30 -14.82 -23.03
N LYS A 629 42.22 -15.41 -24.23
CA LYS A 629 43.38 -15.96 -24.95
C LYS A 629 44.36 -14.86 -25.38
N LYS A 630 43.87 -13.70 -25.86
CA LYS A 630 44.68 -12.53 -26.21
C LYS A 630 45.39 -11.94 -24.98
N GLY A 631 44.67 -11.73 -23.88
CA GLY A 631 45.24 -11.28 -22.61
C GLY A 631 46.15 -12.30 -21.90
N ARG A 632 46.09 -13.59 -22.25
CA ARG A 632 47.04 -14.62 -21.81
C ARG A 632 48.30 -14.64 -22.69
N LYS A 633 48.17 -14.37 -24.00
CA LYS A 633 49.31 -14.13 -24.91
C LYS A 633 50.09 -12.88 -24.52
N ASP A 634 49.41 -11.78 -24.20
CA ASP A 634 50.06 -10.52 -23.82
C ASP A 634 50.73 -10.62 -22.44
N ARG A 635 50.13 -11.33 -21.47
CA ARG A 635 50.79 -11.66 -20.19
C ARG A 635 52.00 -12.58 -20.34
N ASN A 636 51.98 -13.54 -21.27
CA ASN A 636 53.14 -14.37 -21.57
C ASN A 636 54.24 -13.58 -22.32
N ARG A 637 53.88 -12.58 -23.12
CA ARG A 637 54.82 -11.68 -23.79
C ARG A 637 55.50 -10.75 -22.78
N GLY A 638 54.73 -10.11 -21.89
CA GLY A 638 55.25 -9.30 -20.79
C GLY A 638 56.10 -10.10 -19.79
N SER A 639 55.73 -11.36 -19.50
CA SER A 639 56.54 -12.25 -18.65
C SER A 639 57.86 -12.68 -19.31
N ARG A 640 57.92 -12.77 -20.65
CA ARG A 640 59.16 -13.03 -21.39
C ARG A 640 60.07 -11.80 -21.43
N GLU A 641 59.51 -10.59 -21.55
CA GLU A 641 60.26 -9.32 -21.46
C GLU A 641 60.79 -9.07 -20.05
N LEU A 642 60.00 -9.31 -19.00
CA LEU A 642 60.46 -9.23 -17.61
C LEU A 642 61.60 -10.22 -17.31
N ARG A 643 61.55 -11.44 -17.86
CA ARG A 643 62.65 -12.43 -17.74
C ARG A 643 63.91 -12.04 -18.52
N LYS A 644 63.78 -11.29 -19.63
CA LYS A 644 64.93 -10.71 -20.34
C LYS A 644 65.56 -9.56 -19.53
N ASN A 645 64.74 -8.62 -19.04
CA ASN A 645 65.22 -7.50 -18.21
C ASN A 645 65.87 -7.96 -16.90
N TYR A 646 65.35 -9.01 -16.24
CA TYR A 646 65.99 -9.58 -15.05
C TYR A 646 67.35 -10.25 -15.37
N ARG A 647 67.51 -10.85 -16.55
CA ARG A 647 68.81 -11.41 -16.99
C ARG A 647 69.81 -10.32 -17.37
N GLU A 648 69.34 -9.21 -17.94
CA GLU A 648 70.19 -8.06 -18.28
C GLU A 648 70.63 -7.28 -17.03
N HIS A 649 69.71 -7.00 -16.10
CA HIS A 649 70.06 -6.37 -14.81
C HIS A 649 70.96 -7.27 -13.93
N GLY A 650 70.81 -8.60 -14.02
CA GLY A 650 71.71 -9.55 -13.35
C GLY A 650 73.12 -9.60 -13.98
N ARG A 651 73.27 -9.26 -15.26
CA ARG A 651 74.57 -9.10 -15.93
C ARG A 651 75.20 -7.76 -15.59
N GLN A 652 74.42 -6.66 -15.56
CA GLN A 652 74.88 -5.32 -15.19
C GLN A 652 75.44 -5.28 -13.74
N ARG A 653 74.76 -5.93 -12.78
CA ARG A 653 75.23 -6.02 -11.38
C ARG A 653 76.51 -6.85 -11.21
N LYS A 654 76.79 -7.82 -12.09
CA LYS A 654 78.06 -8.57 -12.08
C LYS A 654 79.22 -7.81 -12.74
N THR A 655 78.95 -6.89 -13.66
CA THR A 655 79.95 -5.99 -14.24
C THR A 655 80.32 -4.83 -13.29
N ASP A 656 79.38 -4.31 -12.51
CA ASP A 656 79.65 -3.22 -11.56
C ASP A 656 80.37 -3.67 -10.29
N MET A 657 80.16 -4.90 -9.82
CA MET A 657 80.97 -5.50 -8.74
C MET A 657 82.43 -5.84 -9.14
N ARG A 658 82.77 -5.83 -10.45
CA ARG A 658 84.14 -6.02 -10.94
C ARG A 658 84.92 -4.71 -11.13
N ARG A 659 84.28 -3.54 -11.01
CA ARG A 659 84.93 -2.22 -11.15
C ARG A 659 85.33 -1.55 -9.83
N TYR A 660 84.94 -2.10 -8.68
CA TYR A 660 85.33 -1.62 -7.35
C TYR A 660 86.27 -2.59 -6.62
N ARG A 661 87.41 -2.91 -7.24
CA ARG A 661 88.63 -3.45 -6.60
C ARG A 661 89.83 -3.08 -7.45
N GLY A 662 90.58 -2.06 -7.01
CA GLY A 662 91.88 -1.72 -7.59
C GLY A 662 92.02 -0.23 -7.89
N HIS A 663 92.35 0.56 -6.88
CA HIS A 663 93.58 1.35 -6.84
C HIS A 663 93.54 2.26 -5.61
N GLY A 664 94.43 1.98 -4.66
CA GLY A 664 94.80 2.93 -3.63
C GLY A 664 95.77 3.96 -4.19
N SER A 665 95.77 5.17 -3.62
CA SER A 665 96.83 5.63 -2.73
C SER A 665 96.88 7.17 -2.65
N GLN A 666 97.38 7.62 -1.49
CA GLN A 666 98.00 8.91 -1.18
C GLN A 666 97.18 10.01 -0.48
N GLN A 667 97.60 10.18 0.79
CA GLN A 667 98.00 11.44 1.46
C GLN A 667 96.88 12.40 1.87
N LYS A 668 96.60 12.46 3.19
CA LYS A 668 97.22 13.34 4.20
C LYS A 668 96.77 14.80 4.09
N ALA A 669 96.03 15.19 5.13
CA ALA A 669 96.31 16.33 6.02
C ALA A 669 95.16 17.34 6.16
N GLY A 670 94.75 17.53 7.41
CA GLY A 670 94.54 18.87 7.96
C GLY A 670 93.11 19.30 8.27
N ARG A 671 92.78 19.26 9.58
CA ARG A 671 92.09 20.33 10.36
C ARG A 671 90.64 20.67 9.95
N LYS A 672 89.69 21.03 10.81
CA LYS A 672 89.60 21.31 12.25
C LYS A 672 88.09 21.39 12.59
N LYS A 673 87.74 20.88 13.78
CA LYS A 673 86.78 21.37 14.79
C LYS A 673 85.44 22.06 14.43
N GLN A 674 84.40 21.56 15.15
CA GLN A 674 83.35 22.29 15.91
C GLN A 674 82.28 23.05 15.09
N GLN A 675 81.05 23.30 15.54
CA GLN A 675 80.13 22.87 16.62
C GLN A 675 78.85 23.73 16.35
N LYS A 676 77.71 23.35 16.93
CA LYS A 676 76.66 24.26 17.50
C LYS A 676 75.53 24.87 16.64
N TYR A 677 74.33 24.71 17.22
CA TYR A 677 73.11 25.56 17.26
C TYR A 677 72.30 25.73 15.97
N GLY A 678 70.97 25.82 15.96
CA GLY A 678 69.97 25.89 17.04
C GLY A 678 68.82 26.86 16.67
N ARG A 679 67.58 26.42 16.91
CA ARG A 679 66.37 27.19 17.29
C ARG A 679 65.67 28.18 16.32
N ASP A 680 64.34 28.19 16.56
CA ASP A 680 63.34 29.27 16.40
C ASP A 680 62.85 29.56 14.95
N ARG A 681 61.57 29.82 14.63
CA ARG A 681 60.36 30.19 15.39
C ARG A 681 59.10 30.13 14.48
N LYS A 682 57.99 29.62 15.03
CA LYS A 682 56.62 30.20 15.14
C LYS A 682 55.87 30.84 13.92
N ILE A 683 54.67 30.26 13.65
CA ILE A 683 53.29 30.84 13.80
C ILE A 683 52.51 31.49 12.62
N ARG A 684 51.25 31.00 12.45
CA ARG A 684 49.94 31.61 11.98
C ARG A 684 49.83 32.14 10.53
N ARG A 685 48.66 32.28 9.89
CA ARG A 685 47.30 31.64 9.82
C ARG A 685 46.50 32.55 8.85
N LYS A 686 45.57 31.94 8.12
CA LYS A 686 44.27 32.48 7.62
C LYS A 686 44.21 33.50 6.45
N ARG A 687 43.42 33.04 5.44
CA ARG A 687 42.24 33.65 4.77
C ARG A 687 42.37 35.02 4.11
N GLN A 688 41.92 35.12 2.85
CA GLN A 688 40.68 35.84 2.51
C GLN A 688 40.21 35.60 1.07
N SER A 689 38.93 35.89 0.87
CA SER A 689 38.04 35.61 -0.24
C SER A 689 37.38 36.91 -0.72
N MET A 690 36.83 36.89 -1.94
CA MET A 690 35.51 37.47 -2.33
C MET A 690 35.48 38.90 -2.95
N TRP A 691 34.80 39.02 -4.12
CA TRP A 691 33.68 39.93 -4.53
C TRP A 691 33.68 40.25 -6.05
N ARG A 692 32.64 39.80 -6.81
CA ARG A 692 31.49 40.54 -7.44
C ARG A 692 31.86 41.42 -8.66
N GLY A 693 31.09 41.56 -9.76
CA GLY A 693 29.77 41.08 -10.22
C GLY A 693 29.25 41.91 -11.44
N LYS A 694 28.23 41.40 -12.16
CA LYS A 694 27.30 42.05 -13.15
C LYS A 694 27.92 42.47 -14.53
N SER A 695 27.28 42.43 -15.71
CA SER A 695 25.87 42.42 -16.15
C SER A 695 25.71 42.14 -17.68
N LEU A 696 24.62 41.43 -18.05
CA LEU A 696 23.70 41.53 -19.22
C LEU A 696 24.07 41.21 -20.72
N ILE A 697 23.23 40.31 -21.29
CA ILE A 697 22.47 40.36 -22.59
C ILE A 697 22.83 39.41 -23.77
N LEU A 698 21.84 38.52 -24.06
CA LEU A 698 21.31 37.89 -25.30
C LEU A 698 22.20 37.01 -26.21
N THR A 699 21.90 35.71 -26.24
CA THR A 699 21.20 34.98 -27.34
C THR A 699 21.09 33.49 -26.98
N GLY A 700 19.96 32.86 -27.29
CA GLY A 700 19.56 31.55 -26.78
C GLY A 700 19.99 30.34 -27.61
N ALA A 701 20.05 29.18 -26.93
CA ALA A 701 19.76 27.86 -27.45
C ALA A 701 19.58 26.90 -26.26
N TRP A 702 18.38 26.34 -26.11
CA TRP A 702 18.04 25.39 -25.06
C TRP A 702 18.60 23.99 -25.40
N GLN A 703 19.48 23.48 -24.53
CA GLN A 703 19.76 22.04 -24.38
C GLN A 703 19.91 21.76 -22.88
N SER A 704 18.96 21.03 -22.30
CA SER A 704 18.97 20.57 -20.91
C SER A 704 19.92 19.37 -20.74
N PRO A 705 20.75 19.32 -19.68
CA PRO A 705 21.56 18.17 -19.33
C PRO A 705 21.04 17.46 -18.06
N LEU A 706 20.54 16.23 -18.17
CA LEU A 706 20.35 15.32 -17.03
C LEU A 706 20.88 13.92 -17.35
N ARG A 707 22.18 13.75 -17.17
CA ARG A 707 22.81 12.46 -16.88
C ARG A 707 23.78 12.68 -15.73
N ALA A 708 23.40 12.21 -14.54
CA ALA A 708 24.28 11.63 -13.50
C ALA A 708 23.81 11.92 -12.06
N VAL A 709 22.70 11.31 -11.63
CA VAL A 709 22.56 10.79 -10.26
C VAL A 709 21.60 9.61 -10.37
N PHE A 710 22.05 8.39 -10.06
CA PHE A 710 21.30 7.15 -9.74
C PHE A 710 22.07 5.92 -10.23
N SER A 711 23.23 5.69 -9.62
CA SER A 711 23.90 4.39 -9.62
C SER A 711 24.58 4.22 -8.27
N ARG A 712 23.80 4.01 -7.20
CA ARG A 712 24.30 3.53 -5.90
C ARG A 712 23.30 2.93 -4.91
N ARG A 713 21.99 2.84 -5.21
CA ARG A 713 21.00 2.24 -4.27
C ARG A 713 20.50 0.82 -4.61
N LEU A 714 20.93 0.19 -5.71
CA LEU A 714 20.53 -1.20 -6.05
C LEU A 714 21.62 -2.27 -5.83
N CYS A 715 22.74 -1.94 -5.20
CA CYS A 715 23.83 -2.92 -4.95
C CYS A 715 23.83 -3.51 -3.53
N GLY A 716 22.95 -3.05 -2.63
CA GLY A 716 22.87 -3.50 -1.23
C GLY A 716 21.96 -4.70 -1.00
N ARG A 717 20.84 -4.81 -1.72
CA ARG A 717 19.83 -5.90 -1.53
C ARG A 717 20.07 -7.16 -2.36
N TRP A 718 20.98 -7.14 -3.34
CA TRP A 718 21.32 -8.29 -4.19
C TRP A 718 22.41 -9.23 -3.63
N ARG A 719 23.05 -8.88 -2.50
CA ARG A 719 24.12 -9.71 -1.87
C ARG A 719 23.64 -10.59 -0.72
N GLN A 720 22.40 -10.45 -0.27
CA GLN A 720 21.84 -11.26 0.83
C GLN A 720 20.99 -12.45 0.33
N TRP A 721 20.50 -12.41 -0.91
CA TRP A 721 19.75 -13.51 -1.52
C TRP A 721 20.60 -14.57 -2.24
N THR A 722 21.87 -14.27 -2.56
CA THR A 722 22.80 -15.22 -3.22
C THR A 722 23.58 -16.11 -2.24
N ARG A 723 23.33 -16.02 -0.94
CA ARG A 723 23.96 -16.91 0.08
C ARG A 723 23.06 -18.04 0.59
N THR A 724 21.74 -17.95 0.41
CA THR A 724 20.80 -18.99 0.87
C THR A 724 20.49 -20.03 -0.23
N CYS A 725 20.64 -19.69 -1.51
CA CYS A 725 20.45 -20.63 -2.64
C CYS A 725 21.69 -21.47 -3.02
N VAL A 726 22.85 -21.25 -2.40
CA VAL A 726 24.09 -22.03 -2.70
C VAL A 726 24.31 -23.19 -1.72
N MET A 727 23.46 -23.37 -0.71
CA MET A 727 23.51 -24.52 0.22
C MET A 727 22.46 -25.62 -0.04
N ARG A 728 21.68 -25.57 -1.12
CA ARG A 728 20.67 -26.59 -1.44
C ARG A 728 20.76 -27.16 -2.86
N LEU A 729 21.97 -27.17 -3.43
CA LEU A 729 22.29 -27.77 -4.75
C LEU A 729 23.53 -28.70 -4.66
N LYS A 730 23.59 -29.46 -3.56
CA LYS A 730 24.27 -30.75 -3.46
C LYS A 730 23.23 -31.68 -2.82
N PHE A 731 22.90 -32.78 -3.49
CA PHE A 731 21.68 -33.61 -3.35
C PHE A 731 20.48 -33.06 -4.11
N ILE A 732 20.53 -33.15 -5.45
CA ILE A 732 19.76 -34.08 -6.30
C ILE A 732 20.69 -34.48 -7.44
#